data_AF-A0A6G4R8Y5-F1
#
_entry.id   AF-A0A6G4R8Y5-F1
#
_cell.length_a   1.000
_cell.length_b   1.000
_cell.length_c   1.000
_cell.angle_alpha   90.00
_cell.angle_beta   90.00
_cell.angle_gamma   90.00
#
_symmetry.space_group_name_H-M   'P 1'
#
loop_
_entity.id
_entity.type
_entity.pdbx_description
1 polymer ?
#
loop_
_entity_poly.entity_id
_entity_poly.type
_entity_poly.pdbx_seq_one_letter_code
_entity_poly.pdbx_strand_id
1 'polypeptide(L)'
;MSESTNKGGEGTGKLLKAILAGVIVTKIVYFIPVVQIGAPLLGGATTAYIINRGPLGGLKSGFLKGLAMTFPAIILGVFFAGMVADVPFLGDLLAGSLIVLVGIIVIHSVTLGMIGGLVSGWIAQKVRTTPVPTDQTVKKTAEAANTVDNVKDTYSEHRNAKSDVDDTTERTSAAANDADSDDVTEETRSKPNASIPSTSKGRPTSADREQDRTPTHGERSGSAPWSNGQPCSACGETVSTNASFCPACGVESPLESTAEKSHSNAESNSSLRTAGTNAQGPQRKQGHEDDESGDDTEPSVAATAAETVAEHERPESAVASQLCRTLSDSDASSDRVETVLSDAVAVIDSAVAVIDAVDAIDDPSSSRELESARRRLTGTNGDLATALVPVFERGREREETLETVERKREQLREAAKKLCQEAEQADDLTIRSTDIESRTAELARALERNEIVFAASGADESVTETIAEFERSARPQSAQSRELLEVLGGGHSNELTDVLRATIDSLDEFADLQAAIADIGERDVRRRLDSLDGELQREEGAVYRHLADRVRELEAMVDRNEIDDVQLYAIYQESTFYDRTLLPRLSRARPSDGSVDFDRLTTAVDRRIETIEDEYITVRADHNHTIPKHFLSLAAELRNEAAALEGRQPEQAAGVLSASEELLDYIEQLYERNEYSVMLRRLRG
;
A
#
# COMPACT_ATOMS: atom_id res chain seq x y z
N MET A 1 -39.89 46.14 7.43
CA MET A 1 -39.38 47.52 7.31
C MET A 1 -38.95 47.97 8.69
N SER A 2 -37.71 48.39 8.99
CA SER A 2 -36.48 48.37 8.19
C SER A 2 -35.28 48.48 9.14
N GLU A 3 -34.61 47.37 9.47
CA GLU A 3 -33.44 47.40 10.37
C GLU A 3 -32.49 46.20 10.13
N SER A 4 -31.87 46.13 8.94
CA SER A 4 -30.98 44.99 8.61
C SER A 4 -29.87 45.31 7.59
N THR A 5 -29.28 46.51 7.61
CA THR A 5 -28.21 46.89 6.68
C THR A 5 -27.02 47.60 7.34
N ASN A 6 -26.34 46.96 8.30
CA ASN A 6 -24.97 47.40 8.66
C ASN A 6 -24.04 46.32 9.30
N LYS A 7 -24.08 45.06 8.82
CA LYS A 7 -23.09 44.01 9.19
C LYS A 7 -22.12 43.62 8.06
N GLY A 8 -22.11 44.37 6.95
CA GLY A 8 -21.30 44.04 5.77
C GLY A 8 -19.78 44.26 5.91
N GLY A 9 -19.34 45.16 6.79
CA GLY A 9 -17.95 45.62 6.85
C GLY A 9 -16.94 44.67 7.52
N GLU A 10 -17.32 43.96 8.58
CA GLU A 10 -16.37 43.10 9.32
C GLU A 10 -16.01 41.81 8.57
N GLY A 11 -16.90 41.31 7.72
CA GLY A 11 -16.70 40.05 6.99
C GLY A 11 -15.61 40.15 5.92
N THR A 12 -15.63 41.22 5.13
CA THR A 12 -14.67 41.48 4.05
C THR A 12 -13.26 41.74 4.58
N GLY A 13 -13.12 42.47 5.69
CA GLY A 13 -11.81 42.73 6.32
C GLY A 13 -11.11 41.45 6.82
N LYS A 14 -11.85 40.49 7.37
CA LYS A 14 -11.31 39.19 7.80
C LYS A 14 -10.92 38.31 6.60
N LEU A 15 -11.76 38.29 5.56
CA LEU A 15 -11.51 37.53 4.33
C LEU A 15 -10.25 38.04 3.59
N LEU A 16 -10.06 39.36 3.47
CA LEU A 16 -8.88 39.95 2.84
C LEU A 16 -7.59 39.59 3.61
N LYS A 17 -7.60 39.66 4.94
CA LYS A 17 -6.46 39.30 5.79
C LYS A 17 -6.07 37.82 5.64
N ALA A 18 -7.06 36.92 5.55
CA ALA A 18 -6.82 35.49 5.35
C ALA A 18 -6.17 35.20 3.99
N ILE A 19 -6.65 35.83 2.91
CA ILE A 19 -6.07 35.69 1.57
C ILE A 19 -4.63 36.20 1.54
N LEU A 20 -4.38 37.37 2.15
CA LEU A 20 -3.02 37.92 2.25
C LEU A 20 -2.07 36.98 3.00
N ALA A 21 -2.52 36.40 4.12
CA ALA A 21 -1.74 35.40 4.86
C ALA A 21 -1.44 34.15 4.00
N GLY A 22 -2.44 33.63 3.27
CA GLY A 22 -2.25 32.50 2.36
C GLY A 22 -1.29 32.79 1.20
N VAL A 23 -1.32 34.01 0.64
CA VAL A 23 -0.35 34.45 -0.39
C VAL A 23 1.07 34.53 0.18
N ILE A 24 1.24 35.08 1.40
CA ILE A 24 2.54 35.14 2.08
C ILE A 24 3.10 33.74 2.35
N VAL A 25 2.30 32.83 2.91
CA VAL A 25 2.72 31.43 3.13
C VAL A 25 3.11 30.76 1.82
N THR A 26 2.32 30.93 0.75
CA THR A 26 2.66 30.36 -0.57
C THR A 26 3.98 30.89 -1.09
N LYS A 27 4.24 32.21 -0.95
CA LYS A 27 5.52 32.83 -1.32
C LYS A 27 6.70 32.28 -0.52
N ILE A 28 6.55 32.08 0.79
CA ILE A 28 7.60 31.51 1.65
C ILE A 28 7.90 30.06 1.24
N VAL A 29 6.87 29.22 1.07
CA VAL A 29 7.04 27.81 0.68
C VAL A 29 7.66 27.70 -0.72
N TYR A 30 7.39 28.63 -1.63
CA TYR A 30 8.04 28.69 -2.95
C TYR A 30 9.57 28.88 -2.91
N PHE A 31 10.16 29.31 -1.79
CA PHE A 31 11.62 29.37 -1.63
C PHE A 31 12.25 28.06 -1.14
N ILE A 32 11.45 27.02 -0.88
CA ILE A 32 11.93 25.69 -0.44
C ILE A 32 11.84 24.74 -1.64
N PRO A 33 12.96 24.34 -2.29
CA PRO A 33 12.94 23.64 -3.58
C PRO A 33 12.06 22.38 -3.61
N VAL A 34 12.11 21.56 -2.56
CA VAL A 34 11.34 20.31 -2.44
C VAL A 34 9.84 20.54 -2.29
N VAL A 35 9.41 21.70 -1.78
CA VAL A 35 8.01 22.00 -1.43
C VAL A 35 7.35 22.97 -2.42
N GLN A 36 8.06 23.41 -3.47
CA GLN A 36 7.53 24.32 -4.49
C GLN A 36 6.24 23.80 -5.15
N ILE A 37 6.17 22.51 -5.45
CA ILE A 37 4.99 21.85 -6.05
C ILE A 37 3.77 21.92 -5.09
N GLY A 38 4.01 21.79 -3.78
CA GLY A 38 2.97 21.84 -2.73
C GLY A 38 2.61 23.26 -2.25
N ALA A 39 3.37 24.30 -2.64
CA ALA A 39 3.15 25.65 -2.15
C ALA A 39 1.72 26.19 -2.38
N PRO A 40 1.09 26.02 -3.56
CA PRO A 40 -0.28 26.48 -3.80
C PRO A 40 -1.29 25.83 -2.86
N LEU A 41 -1.13 24.53 -2.58
CA LEU A 41 -1.97 23.78 -1.65
C LEU A 41 -1.82 24.30 -0.22
N LEU A 42 -0.58 24.42 0.27
CA LEU A 42 -0.29 24.83 1.66
C LEU A 42 -0.84 26.22 2.01
N GLY A 43 -0.61 27.23 1.18
CA GLY A 43 -1.22 28.55 1.42
C GLY A 43 -2.73 28.59 1.17
N GLY A 44 -3.26 27.64 0.38
CA GLY A 44 -4.71 27.41 0.24
C GLY A 44 -5.30 26.94 1.57
N ALA A 45 -4.66 25.95 2.19
CA ALA A 45 -4.99 25.43 3.50
C ALA A 45 -4.93 26.50 4.60
N THR A 46 -3.90 27.34 4.62
CA THR A 46 -3.82 28.48 5.56
C THR A 46 -5.01 29.43 5.38
N THR A 47 -5.40 29.74 4.14
CA THR A 47 -6.52 30.64 3.85
C THR A 47 -7.84 30.05 4.35
N ALA A 48 -8.11 28.78 4.05
CA ALA A 48 -9.33 28.08 4.45
C ALA A 48 -9.45 27.95 5.97
N TYR A 49 -8.34 27.63 6.65
CA TYR A 49 -8.26 27.54 8.12
C TYR A 49 -8.63 28.86 8.81
N ILE A 50 -8.14 30.00 8.28
CA ILE A 50 -8.44 31.33 8.83
C ILE A 50 -9.89 31.76 8.52
N ILE A 51 -10.41 31.48 7.32
CA ILE A 51 -11.75 31.90 6.91
C ILE A 51 -12.86 31.09 7.59
N ASN A 52 -12.59 29.82 7.92
CA ASN A 52 -13.43 29.03 8.83
C ASN A 52 -14.92 28.93 8.39
N ARG A 53 -15.16 28.42 7.17
CA ARG A 53 -16.50 28.30 6.57
C ARG A 53 -16.78 26.92 5.94
N GLY A 54 -16.19 25.86 6.50
CA GLY A 54 -16.31 24.48 5.99
C GLY A 54 -15.72 24.30 4.57
N PRO A 55 -15.93 23.13 3.93
CA PRO A 55 -15.34 22.81 2.62
C PRO A 55 -15.79 23.77 1.51
N LEU A 56 -17.08 24.16 1.47
CA LEU A 56 -17.58 25.11 0.47
C LEU A 56 -16.98 26.52 0.63
N GLY A 57 -16.70 26.92 1.87
CA GLY A 57 -15.97 28.16 2.17
C GLY A 57 -14.48 28.07 1.83
N GLY A 58 -13.88 26.90 2.08
CA GLY A 58 -12.52 26.55 1.69
C GLY A 58 -12.31 26.68 0.18
N LEU A 59 -13.16 26.03 -0.63
CA LEU A 59 -13.13 26.09 -2.10
C LEU A 59 -13.27 27.52 -2.63
N LYS A 60 -14.21 28.32 -2.11
CA LYS A 60 -14.35 29.74 -2.49
C LYS A 60 -13.12 30.57 -2.14
N SER A 61 -12.47 30.28 -1.00
CA SER A 61 -11.24 30.95 -0.60
C SER A 61 -10.03 30.54 -1.44
N GLY A 62 -9.94 29.25 -1.81
CA GLY A 62 -8.92 28.69 -2.67
C GLY A 62 -8.94 29.29 -4.07
N PHE A 63 -10.13 29.38 -4.67
CA PHE A 63 -10.36 30.09 -5.94
C PHE A 63 -9.90 31.55 -5.88
N LEU A 64 -10.37 32.30 -4.88
CA LEU A 64 -10.10 33.74 -4.80
C LEU A 64 -8.61 34.02 -4.51
N LYS A 65 -7.93 33.13 -3.76
CA LYS A 65 -6.48 33.14 -3.57
C LYS A 65 -5.75 32.83 -4.89
N GLY A 66 -6.15 31.79 -5.62
CA GLY A 66 -5.56 31.42 -6.91
C GLY A 66 -5.61 32.60 -7.89
N LEU A 67 -6.77 33.23 -8.02
CA LEU A 67 -6.98 34.40 -8.87
C LEU A 67 -6.16 35.62 -8.42
N ALA A 68 -6.06 35.87 -7.11
CA ALA A 68 -5.19 36.93 -6.57
C ALA A 68 -3.70 36.67 -6.80
N MET A 69 -3.27 35.39 -6.83
CA MET A 69 -1.87 35.03 -7.03
C MET A 69 -1.46 35.05 -8.50
N THR A 70 -2.39 34.79 -9.42
CA THR A 70 -2.17 34.87 -10.87
C THR A 70 -2.28 36.28 -11.43
N PHE A 71 -2.95 37.21 -10.71
CA PHE A 71 -3.17 38.59 -11.16
C PHE A 71 -1.87 39.33 -11.58
N PRO A 72 -0.73 39.24 -10.86
CA PRO A 72 0.52 39.85 -11.31
C PRO A 72 1.08 39.23 -12.60
N ALA A 73 0.91 37.92 -12.80
CA ALA A 73 1.33 37.24 -14.02
C ALA A 73 0.46 37.62 -15.23
N ILE A 74 -0.84 37.84 -15.02
CA ILE A 74 -1.75 38.36 -16.05
C ILE A 74 -1.34 39.80 -16.45
N ILE A 75 -1.08 40.68 -15.48
CA ILE A 75 -0.59 42.05 -15.77
C ILE A 75 0.72 41.99 -16.57
N LEU A 76 1.67 41.17 -16.13
CA LEU A 76 2.97 41.02 -16.79
C LEU A 76 2.81 40.47 -18.22
N GLY A 77 1.98 39.44 -18.41
CA GLY A 77 1.71 38.84 -19.70
C GLY A 77 1.04 39.81 -20.68
N VAL A 78 0.05 40.58 -20.22
CA VAL A 78 -0.60 41.64 -21.03
C VAL A 78 0.39 42.75 -21.39
N PHE A 79 1.27 43.14 -20.45
CA PHE A 79 2.31 44.14 -20.71
C PHE A 79 3.33 43.66 -21.75
N PHE A 80 3.82 42.42 -21.63
CA PHE A 80 4.74 41.83 -22.62
C PHE A 80 4.07 41.60 -23.97
N ALA A 81 2.81 41.15 -24.02
CA ALA A 81 2.07 41.02 -25.26
C ALA A 81 1.95 42.37 -25.99
N GLY A 82 1.63 43.45 -25.25
CA GLY A 82 1.59 44.80 -25.81
C GLY A 82 2.95 45.30 -26.31
N MET A 83 4.05 44.95 -25.63
CA MET A 83 5.41 45.34 -26.04
C MET A 83 5.92 44.55 -27.26
N VAL A 84 5.44 43.32 -27.46
CA VAL A 84 5.84 42.44 -28.57
C VAL A 84 4.96 42.63 -29.83
N ALA A 85 3.75 43.18 -29.68
CA ALA A 85 2.82 43.44 -30.78
C ALA A 85 3.36 44.40 -31.86
N ASP A 86 4.29 45.31 -31.51
CA ASP A 86 4.90 46.24 -32.47
C ASP A 86 5.98 45.60 -33.37
N VAL A 87 6.31 44.30 -33.18
CA VAL A 87 7.29 43.58 -34.00
C VAL A 87 6.58 42.85 -35.15
N PRO A 88 6.71 43.28 -36.42
CA PRO A 88 6.03 42.63 -37.53
C PRO A 88 6.47 41.17 -37.69
N PHE A 89 5.52 40.31 -38.08
CA PHE A 89 5.67 38.86 -38.32
C PHE A 89 5.93 38.00 -37.07
N LEU A 90 6.70 38.46 -36.07
CA LEU A 90 6.89 37.73 -34.79
C LEU A 90 5.79 38.05 -33.75
N GLY A 91 5.21 39.26 -33.80
CA GLY A 91 4.28 39.77 -32.79
C GLY A 91 3.06 38.88 -32.57
N ASP A 92 2.33 38.56 -33.64
CA ASP A 92 1.06 37.82 -33.55
C ASP A 92 1.23 36.37 -33.03
N LEU A 93 2.31 35.68 -33.46
CA LEU A 93 2.57 34.29 -33.07
C LEU A 93 3.03 34.21 -31.59
N LEU A 94 3.88 35.14 -31.16
CA LEU A 94 4.28 35.24 -29.75
C LEU A 94 3.14 35.73 -28.85
N ALA A 95 2.32 36.69 -29.30
CA ALA A 95 1.16 37.15 -28.53
C ALA A 95 0.12 36.03 -28.35
N GLY A 96 -0.20 35.28 -29.41
CA GLY A 96 -1.13 34.15 -29.33
C GLY A 96 -0.64 33.05 -28.39
N SER A 97 0.61 32.61 -28.55
CA SER A 97 1.20 31.56 -27.69
C SER A 97 1.36 32.01 -26.23
N LEU A 98 1.75 33.27 -25.97
CA LEU A 98 1.85 33.81 -24.61
C LEU A 98 0.49 33.86 -23.91
N ILE A 99 -0.59 34.25 -24.62
CA ILE A 99 -1.95 34.25 -24.06
C ILE A 99 -2.39 32.83 -23.66
N VAL A 100 -2.13 31.83 -24.52
CA VAL A 100 -2.43 30.41 -24.22
C VAL A 100 -1.64 29.92 -23.01
N LEU A 101 -0.32 30.20 -22.96
CA LEU A 101 0.55 29.79 -21.85
C LEU A 101 0.11 30.43 -20.52
N VAL A 102 -0.17 31.73 -20.51
CA VAL A 102 -0.70 32.43 -19.33
C VAL A 102 -2.06 31.84 -18.92
N GLY A 103 -2.93 31.53 -19.89
CA GLY A 103 -4.21 30.84 -19.64
C GLY A 103 -4.05 29.50 -18.93
N ILE A 104 -3.14 28.64 -19.41
CA ILE A 104 -2.83 27.34 -18.79
C ILE A 104 -2.32 27.52 -17.35
N ILE A 105 -1.38 28.45 -17.13
CA ILE A 105 -0.83 28.74 -15.80
C ILE A 105 -1.93 29.25 -14.84
N VAL A 106 -2.83 30.10 -15.32
CA VAL A 106 -3.97 30.62 -14.54
C VAL A 106 -4.92 29.49 -14.15
N ILE A 107 -5.35 28.68 -15.12
CA ILE A 107 -6.26 27.54 -14.90
C ILE A 107 -5.64 26.57 -13.88
N HIS A 108 -4.40 26.15 -14.10
CA HIS A 108 -3.71 25.20 -13.21
C HIS A 108 -3.57 25.74 -11.77
N SER A 109 -3.16 27.00 -11.62
CA SER A 109 -3.01 27.66 -10.31
C SER A 109 -4.34 27.81 -9.56
N VAL A 110 -5.43 28.11 -10.27
CA VAL A 110 -6.77 28.22 -9.70
C VAL A 110 -7.30 26.84 -9.28
N THR A 111 -7.11 25.81 -10.10
CA THR A 111 -7.54 24.43 -9.80
C THR A 111 -6.82 23.88 -8.56
N LEU A 112 -5.48 24.00 -8.48
CA LEU A 112 -4.74 23.61 -7.28
C LEU A 112 -5.15 24.43 -6.04
N GLY A 113 -5.44 25.73 -6.22
CA GLY A 113 -5.98 26.57 -5.16
C GLY A 113 -7.32 26.07 -4.62
N MET A 114 -8.25 25.69 -5.51
CA MET A 114 -9.56 25.12 -5.15
C MET A 114 -9.43 23.77 -4.43
N ILE A 115 -8.60 22.85 -4.94
CA ILE A 115 -8.36 21.53 -4.33
C ILE A 115 -7.79 21.70 -2.91
N GLY A 116 -6.72 22.49 -2.75
CA GLY A 116 -6.12 22.75 -1.44
C GLY A 116 -7.09 23.42 -0.46
N GLY A 117 -7.94 24.32 -0.95
CA GLY A 117 -9.01 24.94 -0.17
C GLY A 117 -10.10 23.95 0.26
N LEU A 118 -10.47 23.00 -0.59
CA LEU A 118 -11.50 22.00 -0.30
C LEU A 118 -11.02 20.96 0.72
N VAL A 119 -9.85 20.35 0.50
CA VAL A 119 -9.27 19.33 1.40
C VAL A 119 -9.06 19.90 2.80
N SER A 120 -8.47 21.08 2.92
CA SER A 120 -8.26 21.74 4.21
C SER A 120 -9.55 22.19 4.88
N GLY A 121 -10.55 22.63 4.12
CA GLY A 121 -11.89 22.94 4.65
C GLY A 121 -12.61 21.71 5.22
N TRP A 122 -12.37 20.53 4.64
CA TRP A 122 -12.89 19.25 5.13
C TRP A 122 -12.16 18.78 6.39
N ILE A 123 -10.82 18.85 6.41
CA ILE A 123 -10.01 18.53 7.61
C ILE A 123 -10.39 19.46 8.79
N ALA A 124 -10.52 20.77 8.54
CA ALA A 124 -10.92 21.74 9.56
C ALA A 124 -12.34 21.53 10.10
N GLN A 125 -13.21 20.85 9.34
CA GLN A 125 -14.51 20.38 9.80
C GLN A 125 -14.36 19.10 10.65
N LYS A 126 -13.69 18.05 10.13
CA LYS A 126 -13.48 16.77 10.84
C LYS A 126 -12.85 16.96 12.22
N VAL A 127 -11.77 17.74 12.32
CA VAL A 127 -11.03 17.99 13.58
C VAL A 127 -11.90 18.66 14.66
N ARG A 128 -13.03 19.29 14.29
CA ARG A 128 -13.95 19.95 15.23
C ARG A 128 -15.22 19.18 15.51
N THR A 129 -15.62 18.26 14.63
CA THR A 129 -16.71 17.33 14.89
C THR A 129 -16.27 16.19 15.81
N THR A 130 -14.96 15.93 15.94
CA THR A 130 -14.43 15.05 16.99
C THR A 130 -14.69 15.70 18.37
N PRO A 131 -15.50 15.10 19.25
CA PRO A 131 -15.74 15.67 20.57
C PRO A 131 -14.45 15.62 21.40
N VAL A 132 -14.08 16.77 21.98
CA VAL A 132 -13.01 16.84 22.98
C VAL A 132 -13.38 15.92 24.14
N PRO A 133 -12.50 14.99 24.59
CA PRO A 133 -12.80 14.15 25.73
C PRO A 133 -13.06 15.01 26.96
N THR A 134 -14.27 14.96 27.50
CA THR A 134 -14.61 15.63 28.76
C THR A 134 -13.86 14.96 29.92
N ASP A 135 -13.54 15.73 30.96
CA ASP A 135 -12.78 15.26 32.14
C ASP A 135 -13.35 13.99 32.79
N GLN A 136 -14.65 13.71 32.62
CA GLN A 136 -15.26 12.47 33.07
C GLN A 136 -14.66 11.20 32.43
N THR A 137 -14.24 11.26 31.16
CA THR A 137 -13.64 10.11 30.48
C THR A 137 -12.25 9.84 31.03
N VAL A 138 -11.42 10.88 31.17
CA VAL A 138 -10.08 10.79 31.78
C VAL A 138 -10.17 10.26 33.21
N LYS A 139 -11.14 10.74 34.00
CA LYS A 139 -11.36 10.28 35.37
C LYS A 139 -11.77 8.80 35.45
N LYS A 140 -12.65 8.32 34.56
CA LYS A 140 -13.04 6.91 34.50
C LYS A 140 -11.89 6.01 34.06
N THR A 141 -11.04 6.43 33.13
CA THR A 141 -9.85 5.67 32.73
C THR A 141 -8.82 5.60 33.87
N ALA A 142 -8.67 6.67 34.67
CA ALA A 142 -7.82 6.66 35.85
C ALA A 142 -8.38 5.79 37.00
N GLU A 143 -9.70 5.76 37.21
CA GLU A 143 -10.34 4.84 38.16
C GLU A 143 -10.20 3.37 37.71
N ALA A 144 -10.33 3.09 36.41
CA ALA A 144 -10.10 1.75 35.84
C ALA A 144 -8.65 1.28 36.04
N ALA A 145 -7.64 2.13 35.78
CA ALA A 145 -6.24 1.80 35.98
C ALA A 145 -5.91 1.46 37.45
N ASN A 146 -6.36 2.28 38.40
CA ASN A 146 -6.18 2.02 39.83
C ASN A 146 -6.89 0.74 40.32
N THR A 147 -7.93 0.27 39.61
CA THR A 147 -8.60 -0.99 39.97
C THR A 147 -7.76 -2.21 39.60
N VAL A 148 -6.93 -2.12 38.54
CA VAL A 148 -6.05 -3.22 38.09
C VAL A 148 -4.87 -3.42 39.04
N ASP A 149 -4.25 -2.35 39.52
CA ASP A 149 -3.10 -2.46 40.44
C ASP A 149 -3.51 -3.07 41.80
N ASN A 150 -4.68 -2.70 42.35
CA ASN A 150 -5.19 -3.31 43.60
C ASN A 150 -5.45 -4.83 43.47
N VAL A 151 -5.86 -5.31 42.29
CA VAL A 151 -6.03 -6.76 42.04
C VAL A 151 -4.67 -7.47 41.99
N LYS A 152 -3.65 -6.81 41.44
CA LYS A 152 -2.28 -7.35 41.34
C LYS A 152 -1.62 -7.50 42.72
N ASP A 153 -1.78 -6.51 43.59
CA ASP A 153 -1.26 -6.57 44.97
C ASP A 153 -1.95 -7.70 45.78
N THR A 154 -3.28 -7.82 45.67
CA THR A 154 -4.06 -8.89 46.33
C THR A 154 -3.63 -10.29 45.89
N TYR A 155 -3.21 -10.47 44.63
CA TYR A 155 -2.69 -11.75 44.12
C TYR A 155 -1.28 -12.07 44.63
N SER A 156 -0.47 -11.04 44.94
CA SER A 156 0.90 -11.21 45.44
C SER A 156 0.96 -11.68 46.90
N GLU A 157 0.07 -11.18 47.76
CA GLU A 157 0.00 -11.60 49.17
C GLU A 157 -0.40 -13.07 49.31
N HIS A 158 -1.32 -13.56 48.47
CA HIS A 158 -1.75 -14.96 48.48
C HIS A 158 -0.65 -15.96 48.06
N ARG A 159 0.33 -15.52 47.25
CA ARG A 159 1.45 -16.38 46.82
C ARG A 159 2.48 -16.57 47.93
N ASN A 160 2.79 -15.51 48.68
CA ASN A 160 3.75 -15.57 49.78
C ASN A 160 3.21 -16.39 50.96
N ALA A 161 1.91 -16.26 51.28
CA ALA A 161 1.27 -17.01 52.36
C ALA A 161 1.24 -18.54 52.16
N LYS A 162 1.48 -19.05 50.94
CA LYS A 162 1.54 -20.49 50.66
C LYS A 162 2.97 -21.05 50.69
N SER A 163 4.00 -20.21 50.55
CA SER A 163 5.41 -20.64 50.53
C SER A 163 5.95 -21.05 51.90
N ASP A 164 5.39 -20.53 52.99
CA ASP A 164 5.87 -20.77 54.36
C ASP A 164 5.30 -22.05 55.02
N VAL A 165 4.45 -22.81 54.32
CA VAL A 165 3.72 -23.96 54.90
C VAL A 165 4.36 -25.31 54.55
N ASP A 166 4.99 -25.46 53.37
CA ASP A 166 5.51 -26.76 52.93
C ASP A 166 6.89 -27.14 53.53
N ASP A 167 7.71 -26.17 53.94
CA ASP A 167 9.09 -26.40 54.42
C ASP A 167 9.19 -27.01 55.85
N THR A 168 8.05 -27.38 56.46
CA THR A 168 7.99 -27.96 57.81
C THR A 168 7.74 -29.48 57.82
N THR A 169 7.40 -30.10 56.68
CA THR A 169 6.86 -31.47 56.66
C THR A 169 7.89 -32.56 56.31
N GLU A 170 8.99 -32.25 55.62
CA GLU A 170 9.95 -33.27 55.13
C GLU A 170 11.00 -33.77 56.14
N ARG A 171 10.98 -33.32 57.41
CA ARG A 171 12.07 -33.64 58.37
C ARG A 171 11.81 -34.79 59.37
N THR A 172 10.70 -35.52 59.23
CA THR A 172 10.32 -36.61 60.17
C THR A 172 9.75 -37.86 59.51
N SER A 173 10.48 -38.46 58.54
CA SER A 173 10.14 -39.78 57.98
C SER A 173 11.35 -40.54 57.42
N ALA A 174 12.40 -40.67 58.23
CA ALA A 174 13.59 -41.48 57.91
C ALA A 174 14.00 -42.38 59.10
N ALA A 175 13.07 -43.21 59.59
CA ALA A 175 13.35 -44.30 60.53
C ALA A 175 12.24 -45.38 60.48
N ALA A 176 12.65 -46.64 60.65
CA ALA A 176 11.81 -47.83 60.86
C ALA A 176 10.92 -48.30 59.68
N ASN A 177 11.52 -49.08 58.77
CA ASN A 177 10.91 -50.34 58.38
C ASN A 177 11.25 -51.38 59.47
N ASP A 178 10.26 -52.10 59.99
CA ASP A 178 10.33 -53.56 60.14
C ASP A 178 9.02 -54.14 60.73
N ALA A 179 8.68 -55.34 60.26
CA ALA A 179 7.89 -56.39 60.92
C ALA A 179 6.38 -56.16 61.25
N ASP A 180 5.55 -56.72 60.36
CA ASP A 180 4.69 -57.91 60.61
C ASP A 180 3.28 -57.82 61.23
N SER A 181 2.44 -58.75 60.75
CA SER A 181 1.21 -59.36 61.31
C SER A 181 -0.06 -58.57 61.72
N ASP A 182 -1.16 -59.02 61.10
CA ASP A 182 -2.46 -59.42 61.69
C ASP A 182 -3.51 -58.42 62.23
N ASP A 183 -4.63 -58.39 61.50
CA ASP A 183 -6.01 -58.72 61.94
C ASP A 183 -6.86 -57.73 62.81
N VAL A 184 -8.19 -57.95 62.75
CA VAL A 184 -9.27 -57.51 63.69
C VAL A 184 -9.88 -56.09 63.55
N THR A 185 -10.94 -56.01 62.73
CA THR A 185 -12.31 -55.44 62.92
C THR A 185 -12.66 -54.10 63.62
N GLU A 186 -13.82 -53.56 63.16
CA GLU A 186 -14.81 -52.66 63.84
C GLU A 186 -14.46 -51.17 64.01
N GLU A 187 -15.28 -50.25 63.46
CA GLU A 187 -16.42 -49.57 64.11
C GLU A 187 -15.94 -48.65 65.27
N THR A 188 -16.17 -47.33 65.33
CA THR A 188 -17.50 -46.68 65.35
C THR A 188 -17.37 -45.13 65.32
N ARG A 189 -18.21 -44.44 64.53
CA ARG A 189 -19.02 -43.22 64.87
C ARG A 189 -18.47 -42.19 65.88
N SER A 190 -18.35 -40.89 65.48
CA SER A 190 -19.17 -39.76 66.02
C SER A 190 -18.76 -38.33 65.60
N LYS A 191 -19.77 -37.45 65.48
CA LYS A 191 -19.76 -35.97 65.34
C LYS A 191 -19.70 -35.29 66.74
N PRO A 192 -19.86 -33.95 66.91
CA PRO A 192 -19.23 -32.75 66.31
C PRO A 192 -18.83 -31.68 67.38
N ASN A 193 -18.48 -30.44 66.95
CA ASN A 193 -18.88 -29.10 67.46
C ASN A 193 -17.76 -28.03 67.65
N ALA A 194 -17.92 -26.94 66.89
CA ALA A 194 -17.80 -25.51 67.20
C ALA A 194 -17.05 -24.99 68.45
N SER A 195 -16.28 -23.90 68.28
CA SER A 195 -16.43 -22.62 69.03
C SER A 195 -15.55 -21.45 68.51
N ILE A 196 -16.04 -20.22 68.70
CA ILE A 196 -15.48 -18.90 68.30
C ILE A 196 -15.81 -17.94 69.48
N PRO A 197 -14.89 -17.13 70.09
CA PRO A 197 -14.15 -16.01 69.46
C PRO A 197 -12.66 -15.93 69.91
N SER A 198 -11.84 -14.87 69.75
CA SER A 198 -11.99 -13.45 70.14
C SER A 198 -10.85 -12.52 69.67
N THR A 199 -11.16 -11.21 69.67
CA THR A 199 -10.33 -10.08 69.24
C THR A 199 -9.38 -9.53 70.33
N SER A 200 -8.24 -8.94 69.95
CA SER A 200 -7.64 -7.82 70.71
C SER A 200 -6.91 -6.82 69.81
N LYS A 201 -6.82 -5.55 70.25
CA LYS A 201 -6.18 -4.42 69.56
C LYS A 201 -4.84 -4.09 70.24
N GLY A 202 -3.84 -3.60 69.49
CA GLY A 202 -2.58 -3.10 70.05
C GLY A 202 -1.77 -2.19 69.13
N ARG A 203 -1.95 -0.87 69.27
CA ARG A 203 -1.06 0.24 68.86
C ARG A 203 -0.96 1.16 70.10
N PRO A 204 -0.02 2.12 70.26
CA PRO A 204 1.14 2.48 69.42
C PRO A 204 2.45 2.70 70.21
N THR A 205 3.56 3.06 69.52
CA THR A 205 4.37 4.25 69.86
C THR A 205 5.30 4.65 68.71
N SER A 206 5.61 5.95 68.64
CA SER A 206 6.47 6.64 67.68
C SER A 206 7.81 7.07 68.32
N ALA A 207 8.87 7.23 67.51
CA ALA A 207 9.94 8.19 67.78
C ALA A 207 10.77 8.48 66.52
N ASP A 208 11.16 9.73 66.35
CA ASP A 208 11.86 10.29 65.19
C ASP A 208 13.35 9.92 65.13
N ARG A 209 13.93 9.89 63.92
CA ARG A 209 15.25 10.50 63.71
C ARG A 209 15.51 10.97 62.28
N GLU A 210 15.66 12.27 62.15
CA GLU A 210 16.09 13.01 60.98
C GLU A 210 17.63 13.05 60.92
N GLN A 211 18.25 12.69 59.79
CA GLN A 211 19.63 13.12 59.48
C GLN A 211 20.01 13.02 57.99
N ASP A 212 19.98 14.20 57.39
CA ASP A 212 20.72 14.71 56.23
C ASP A 212 22.06 14.01 55.89
N ARG A 213 22.22 13.50 54.65
CA ARG A 213 23.51 13.29 53.96
C ARG A 213 23.36 13.24 52.43
N THR A 214 23.79 14.30 51.74
CA THR A 214 24.40 14.18 50.40
C THR A 214 25.84 13.65 50.52
N PRO A 215 26.34 12.92 49.51
CA PRO A 215 27.52 13.43 48.82
C PRO A 215 27.59 13.19 47.30
N THR A 216 28.10 14.24 46.65
CA THR A 216 28.83 14.36 45.36
C THR A 216 29.38 13.12 44.62
N HIS A 217 29.27 13.22 43.28
CA HIS A 217 30.20 12.76 42.24
C HIS A 217 30.76 11.32 42.25
N GLY A 218 30.38 10.57 41.20
CA GLY A 218 31.15 9.45 40.67
C GLY A 218 31.03 9.41 39.14
N GLU A 219 32.05 9.89 38.43
CA GLU A 219 32.14 9.77 36.97
C GLU A 219 32.45 8.32 36.58
N ARG A 220 31.68 7.72 35.65
CA ARG A 220 32.19 6.60 34.86
C ARG A 220 31.47 6.41 33.51
N SER A 221 32.11 6.98 32.48
CA SER A 221 32.30 6.38 31.15
C SER A 221 31.26 5.35 30.66
N GLY A 222 30.22 5.83 29.99
CA GLY A 222 29.44 5.05 29.02
C GLY A 222 29.77 5.54 27.60
N SER A 223 30.42 4.71 26.79
CA SER A 223 30.91 5.08 25.46
C SER A 223 29.78 5.28 24.45
N ALA A 224 29.69 6.47 23.85
CA ALA A 224 28.80 6.74 22.72
C ALA A 224 29.31 6.02 21.45
N PRO A 225 28.46 5.29 20.71
CA PRO A 225 28.84 4.72 19.42
C PRO A 225 28.59 5.73 18.28
N TRP A 226 29.67 6.28 17.73
CA TRP A 226 29.85 6.64 16.31
C TRP A 226 28.62 7.16 15.52
N SER A 227 28.20 8.40 15.77
CA SER A 227 27.30 9.12 14.85
C SER A 227 28.06 9.71 13.64
N ASN A 228 28.74 8.86 12.87
CA ASN A 228 29.36 9.23 11.60
C ASN A 228 28.33 9.11 10.47
N GLY A 229 27.34 10.01 10.48
CA GLY A 229 26.44 10.20 9.35
C GLY A 229 26.91 11.38 8.48
N GLN A 230 26.81 11.24 7.16
CA GLN A 230 27.01 12.35 6.23
C GLN A 230 25.67 12.73 5.57
N PRO A 231 25.43 14.03 5.27
CA PRO A 231 24.20 14.45 4.61
C PRO A 231 24.19 13.96 3.16
N CYS A 232 23.03 13.47 2.72
CA CYS A 232 22.84 13.02 1.35
C CYS A 232 23.04 14.16 0.34
N SER A 233 23.85 13.95 -0.69
CA SER A 233 24.13 14.93 -1.76
C SER A 233 22.90 15.38 -2.54
N ALA A 234 21.85 14.55 -2.60
CA ALA A 234 20.60 14.85 -3.31
C ALA A 234 19.52 15.53 -2.43
N CYS A 235 19.36 15.14 -1.16
CA CYS A 235 18.25 15.61 -0.32
C CYS A 235 18.65 16.19 1.05
N GLY A 236 19.92 16.09 1.45
CA GLY A 236 20.43 16.59 2.73
C GLY A 236 20.17 15.69 3.95
N GLU A 237 19.37 14.62 3.82
CA GLU A 237 19.07 13.71 4.93
C GLU A 237 20.32 12.97 5.43
N THR A 238 20.42 12.73 6.75
CA THR A 238 21.64 12.18 7.33
C THR A 238 21.70 10.66 7.12
N VAL A 239 22.62 10.21 6.26
CA VAL A 239 22.82 8.79 5.94
C VAL A 239 24.13 8.26 6.49
N SER A 240 24.17 6.95 6.77
CA SER A 240 25.41 6.24 7.14
C SER A 240 26.47 6.41 6.04
N THR A 241 27.75 6.52 6.40
CA THR A 241 28.87 6.57 5.43
C THR A 241 28.93 5.36 4.50
N ASN A 242 28.27 4.27 4.86
CA ASN A 242 28.25 3.01 4.12
C ASN A 242 26.89 2.75 3.42
N ALA A 243 25.98 3.74 3.40
CA ALA A 243 24.67 3.60 2.77
C ALA A 243 24.79 3.62 1.24
N SER A 244 24.45 2.50 0.59
CA SER A 244 24.36 2.37 -0.86
C SER A 244 23.14 3.06 -1.47
N PHE A 245 22.21 3.58 -0.68
CA PHE A 245 21.17 4.48 -1.16
C PHE A 245 20.65 5.39 -0.03
N CYS A 246 20.02 6.51 -0.38
CA CYS A 246 19.31 7.33 0.61
C CYS A 246 17.87 6.84 0.80
N PRO A 247 17.44 6.45 2.02
CA PRO A 247 16.06 5.99 2.26
C PRO A 247 15.01 7.10 2.12
N ALA A 248 15.40 8.39 2.16
CA ALA A 248 14.48 9.51 2.03
C ALA A 248 14.23 9.96 0.59
N CYS A 249 15.14 9.69 -0.36
CA CYS A 249 15.00 10.13 -1.75
C CYS A 249 15.35 9.09 -2.83
N GLY A 250 15.84 7.91 -2.46
CA GLY A 250 16.11 6.80 -3.37
C GLY A 250 17.38 6.92 -4.22
N VAL A 251 18.24 7.94 -4.02
CA VAL A 251 19.49 8.06 -4.80
C VAL A 251 20.50 6.97 -4.43
N GLU A 252 21.07 6.29 -5.43
CA GLU A 252 21.93 5.09 -5.32
C GLU A 252 23.40 5.36 -4.95
N SER A 253 23.79 6.63 -4.81
CA SER A 253 25.13 7.01 -4.33
C SER A 253 25.00 8.31 -3.53
N PRO A 254 24.42 8.25 -2.31
CA PRO A 254 23.99 9.45 -1.60
C PRO A 254 25.15 10.32 -1.10
N LEU A 255 26.41 9.90 -1.28
CA LEU A 255 27.62 10.62 -0.88
C LEU A 255 28.50 11.03 -2.07
N GLU A 256 28.22 10.57 -3.29
CA GLU A 256 28.88 11.12 -4.49
C GLU A 256 28.27 12.49 -4.81
N SER A 257 29.15 13.49 -5.02
CA SER A 257 28.75 14.77 -5.58
C SER A 257 28.75 14.68 -7.10
N THR A 258 27.66 15.10 -7.74
CA THR A 258 27.48 15.08 -9.21
C THR A 258 28.36 16.09 -9.97
N ALA A 259 29.42 16.62 -9.34
CA ALA A 259 30.27 17.68 -9.87
C ALA A 259 31.42 17.17 -10.78
N GLU A 260 31.80 15.89 -10.70
CA GLU A 260 32.97 15.35 -11.40
C GLU A 260 32.70 13.98 -12.09
N LYS A 261 31.74 13.93 -13.02
CA LYS A 261 31.64 12.83 -14.01
C LYS A 261 31.39 13.39 -15.41
N SER A 262 32.48 13.84 -16.04
CA SER A 262 32.57 14.07 -17.48
C SER A 262 33.94 13.61 -17.96
N HIS A 263 33.95 12.73 -18.96
CA HIS A 263 35.12 12.07 -19.58
C HIS A 263 35.87 11.00 -18.76
N SER A 264 35.64 9.72 -19.09
CA SER A 264 36.69 8.82 -19.58
C SER A 264 36.12 7.47 -20.06
N ASN A 265 36.71 6.90 -21.12
CA ASN A 265 36.36 5.60 -21.70
C ASN A 265 37.24 4.48 -21.12
N ALA A 266 36.70 3.26 -21.05
CA ALA A 266 37.40 1.98 -21.29
C ALA A 266 36.33 0.88 -21.43
N GLU A 267 36.00 0.40 -22.63
CA GLU A 267 36.64 -0.76 -23.26
C GLU A 267 36.89 -1.95 -22.31
N SER A 268 36.15 -3.03 -22.52
CA SER A 268 36.48 -4.36 -21.99
C SER A 268 35.99 -5.44 -22.95
N ASN A 269 36.92 -5.95 -23.75
CA ASN A 269 36.72 -7.15 -24.57
C ASN A 269 36.49 -8.38 -23.68
N SER A 270 35.46 -9.18 -23.96
CA SER A 270 35.38 -10.58 -23.49
C SER A 270 35.21 -11.53 -24.68
N SER A 271 36.31 -12.16 -25.07
CA SER A 271 36.38 -13.05 -26.24
C SER A 271 35.62 -14.35 -25.99
N LEU A 272 34.60 -14.66 -26.81
CA LEU A 272 34.05 -16.02 -26.84
C LEU A 272 34.98 -16.95 -27.62
N ARG A 273 35.34 -18.07 -27.00
CA ARG A 273 36.13 -19.15 -27.62
C ARG A 273 35.25 -19.98 -28.55
N THR A 274 35.70 -20.19 -29.78
CA THR A 274 35.30 -21.35 -30.60
C THR A 274 36.55 -22.07 -31.09
N ALA A 275 36.50 -23.40 -31.08
CA ALA A 275 37.68 -24.24 -31.18
C ALA A 275 37.84 -24.88 -32.56
N GLY A 276 39.10 -24.89 -33.03
CA GLY A 276 39.65 -26.02 -33.79
C GLY A 276 39.39 -26.06 -35.30
N THR A 277 40.48 -25.92 -36.07
CA THR A 277 40.91 -27.00 -36.97
C THR A 277 42.40 -26.88 -37.30
N ASN A 278 43.08 -28.03 -37.39
CA ASN A 278 44.50 -28.10 -37.78
C ASN A 278 44.66 -28.01 -39.30
N ALA A 279 45.65 -27.24 -39.77
CA ALA A 279 46.31 -27.53 -41.04
C ALA A 279 47.78 -27.07 -41.04
N GLN A 280 48.64 -27.94 -41.55
CA GLN A 280 50.11 -27.87 -41.59
C GLN A 280 50.66 -26.62 -42.30
N GLY A 281 51.83 -26.15 -41.85
CA GLY A 281 52.72 -25.34 -42.70
C GLY A 281 53.36 -26.16 -43.82
N PRO A 282 54.06 -25.51 -44.77
CA PRO A 282 55.49 -25.34 -44.52
C PRO A 282 56.08 -23.99 -44.95
N GLN A 283 57.39 -23.86 -44.74
CA GLN A 283 58.20 -22.66 -44.93
C GLN A 283 58.34 -22.17 -46.39
N ARG A 284 58.81 -20.91 -46.50
CA ARG A 284 59.91 -20.44 -47.39
C ARG A 284 59.52 -19.86 -48.76
N LYS A 285 59.54 -18.52 -48.87
CA LYS A 285 60.62 -17.75 -49.54
C LYS A 285 60.36 -16.24 -49.47
N GLN A 286 61.42 -15.46 -49.25
CA GLN A 286 61.49 -14.05 -49.67
C GLN A 286 61.82 -14.02 -51.17
N GLY A 287 61.25 -13.08 -51.93
CA GLY A 287 61.73 -12.80 -53.30
C GLY A 287 60.75 -12.08 -54.24
N HIS A 288 60.94 -10.77 -54.33
CA HIS A 288 60.94 -9.95 -55.57
C HIS A 288 59.63 -9.51 -56.27
N GLU A 289 59.74 -8.27 -56.78
CA GLU A 289 59.11 -7.68 -57.97
C GLU A 289 57.60 -7.33 -57.89
N ASP A 290 57.35 -6.13 -57.34
CA ASP A 290 56.89 -4.96 -58.10
C ASP A 290 56.10 -5.26 -59.40
N ASP A 291 54.77 -5.11 -59.34
CA ASP A 291 53.93 -4.90 -60.52
C ASP A 291 52.81 -3.89 -60.17
N GLU A 292 53.17 -2.60 -60.14
CA GLU A 292 52.24 -1.47 -59.93
C GLU A 292 51.31 -1.31 -61.16
N SER A 293 50.31 -2.18 -61.24
CA SER A 293 49.13 -1.97 -62.09
C SER A 293 48.07 -1.18 -61.31
N GLY A 294 48.32 0.12 -61.12
CA GLY A 294 47.36 1.05 -60.53
C GLY A 294 46.19 1.28 -61.48
N ASP A 295 45.18 0.42 -61.40
CA ASP A 295 43.88 0.64 -62.03
C ASP A 295 43.07 1.58 -61.12
N ASP A 296 43.24 2.89 -61.34
CA ASP A 296 42.46 3.97 -60.70
C ASP A 296 40.98 3.83 -61.10
N THR A 297 40.31 2.83 -60.53
CA THR A 297 38.90 2.56 -60.75
C THR A 297 38.13 3.66 -60.04
N GLU A 298 37.69 4.68 -60.79
CA GLU A 298 36.91 5.79 -60.25
C GLU A 298 35.75 5.23 -59.39
N PRO A 299 35.58 5.70 -58.14
CA PRO A 299 34.54 5.18 -57.26
C PRO A 299 33.18 5.36 -57.93
N SER A 300 32.36 4.30 -57.90
CA SER A 300 31.07 4.34 -58.58
C SER A 300 30.22 5.50 -58.04
N VAL A 301 29.44 6.13 -58.92
CA VAL A 301 28.58 7.27 -58.54
C VAL A 301 27.63 6.92 -57.38
N ALA A 302 27.22 5.64 -57.29
CA ALA A 302 26.43 5.12 -56.18
C ALA A 302 27.20 5.12 -54.85
N ALA A 303 28.48 4.74 -54.84
CA ALA A 303 29.31 4.72 -53.65
C ALA A 303 29.55 6.13 -53.10
N THR A 304 29.92 7.08 -53.95
CA THR A 304 30.10 8.49 -53.56
C THR A 304 28.78 9.12 -53.07
N ALA A 305 27.65 8.80 -53.70
CA ALA A 305 26.34 9.26 -53.25
C ALA A 305 25.95 8.68 -51.89
N ALA A 306 26.16 7.38 -51.67
CA ALA A 306 25.89 6.71 -50.40
C ALA A 306 26.78 7.22 -49.26
N GLU A 307 28.05 7.51 -49.54
CA GLU A 307 28.98 8.09 -48.56
C GLU A 307 28.56 9.52 -48.20
N THR A 308 28.19 10.33 -49.19
CA THR A 308 27.66 11.70 -48.98
C THR A 308 26.39 11.68 -48.11
N VAL A 309 25.46 10.77 -48.38
CA VAL A 309 24.21 10.61 -47.59
C VAL A 309 24.53 10.13 -46.17
N ALA A 310 25.45 9.18 -45.99
CA ALA A 310 25.86 8.70 -44.68
C ALA A 310 26.51 9.80 -43.82
N GLU A 311 27.37 10.65 -44.43
CA GLU A 311 28.04 11.75 -43.72
C GLU A 311 27.06 12.88 -43.35
N HIS A 312 26.12 13.21 -44.25
CA HIS A 312 25.17 14.30 -44.07
C HIS A 312 24.01 13.95 -43.14
N GLU A 313 23.28 12.86 -43.42
CA GLU A 313 22.05 12.48 -42.71
C GLU A 313 22.31 11.64 -41.46
N ARG A 314 23.49 11.00 -41.35
CA ARG A 314 23.92 10.16 -40.20
C ARG A 314 22.84 9.18 -39.73
N PRO A 315 22.38 8.27 -40.61
CA PRO A 315 21.21 7.42 -40.35
C PRO A 315 21.37 6.59 -39.06
N GLU A 316 20.47 6.84 -38.10
CA GLU A 316 20.40 6.10 -36.82
C GLU A 316 19.75 4.71 -36.96
N SER A 317 18.92 4.52 -37.99
CA SER A 317 18.33 3.21 -38.31
C SER A 317 19.40 2.26 -38.85
N ALA A 318 19.59 1.13 -38.18
CA ALA A 318 20.57 0.10 -38.56
C ALA A 318 20.45 -0.33 -40.02
N VAL A 319 19.23 -0.40 -40.56
CA VAL A 319 18.96 -0.77 -41.96
C VAL A 319 19.40 0.33 -42.92
N ALA A 320 19.18 1.61 -42.58
CA ALA A 320 19.66 2.73 -43.38
C ALA A 320 21.20 2.86 -43.31
N SER A 321 21.83 2.63 -42.15
CA SER A 321 23.30 2.57 -42.02
C SER A 321 23.88 1.39 -42.81
N GLN A 322 23.21 0.23 -42.79
CA GLN A 322 23.62 -0.97 -43.55
C GLN A 322 23.46 -0.77 -45.06
N LEU A 323 22.39 -0.10 -45.51
CA LEU A 323 22.19 0.27 -46.90
C LEU A 323 23.29 1.22 -47.38
N CYS A 324 23.55 2.32 -46.66
CA CYS A 324 24.62 3.24 -47.03
C CYS A 324 25.98 2.54 -47.05
N ARG A 325 26.32 1.75 -46.01
CA ARG A 325 27.57 0.97 -45.97
C ARG A 325 27.70 -0.02 -47.14
N THR A 326 26.61 -0.67 -47.55
CA THR A 326 26.63 -1.66 -48.64
C THR A 326 26.71 -0.99 -50.02
N LEU A 327 26.16 0.22 -50.17
CA LEU A 327 26.26 1.00 -51.41
C LEU A 327 27.61 1.73 -51.54
N SER A 328 28.25 2.13 -50.43
CA SER A 328 29.61 2.70 -50.40
C SER A 328 30.72 1.66 -50.59
N ASP A 329 30.43 0.37 -50.40
CA ASP A 329 31.36 -0.74 -50.60
C ASP A 329 31.44 -1.08 -52.10
N SER A 330 32.51 -0.65 -52.77
CA SER A 330 32.72 -0.85 -54.22
C SER A 330 32.79 -2.33 -54.63
N ASP A 331 33.13 -3.20 -53.68
CA ASP A 331 33.28 -4.64 -53.88
C ASP A 331 32.01 -5.43 -53.49
N ALA A 332 30.92 -4.74 -53.13
CA ALA A 332 29.65 -5.36 -52.78
C ALA A 332 29.05 -6.12 -53.98
N SER A 333 28.77 -7.41 -53.81
CA SER A 333 28.11 -8.22 -54.83
C SER A 333 26.67 -7.75 -55.07
N SER A 334 26.18 -7.93 -56.30
CA SER A 334 24.80 -7.62 -56.69
C SER A 334 23.77 -8.24 -55.73
N ASP A 335 23.95 -9.52 -55.40
CA ASP A 335 23.08 -10.27 -54.49
C ASP A 335 23.00 -9.63 -53.09
N ARG A 336 24.11 -9.07 -52.60
CA ARG A 336 24.18 -8.39 -51.30
C ARG A 336 23.48 -7.03 -51.35
N VAL A 337 23.66 -6.28 -52.43
CA VAL A 337 22.97 -4.99 -52.66
C VAL A 337 21.46 -5.22 -52.80
N GLU A 338 21.04 -6.24 -53.56
CA GLU A 338 19.63 -6.63 -53.74
C GLU A 338 19.00 -7.04 -52.40
N THR A 339 19.69 -7.85 -51.60
CA THR A 339 19.21 -8.26 -50.27
C THR A 339 18.99 -7.05 -49.36
N VAL A 340 19.98 -6.17 -49.23
CA VAL A 340 19.89 -5.00 -48.34
C VAL A 340 18.88 -3.96 -48.83
N LEU A 341 18.69 -3.82 -50.15
CA LEU A 341 17.59 -3.02 -50.72
C LEU A 341 16.22 -3.65 -50.43
N SER A 342 16.08 -4.97 -50.56
CA SER A 342 14.84 -5.68 -50.24
C SER A 342 14.48 -5.53 -48.76
N ASP A 343 15.45 -5.64 -47.86
CA ASP A 343 15.26 -5.41 -46.41
C ASP A 343 14.84 -3.96 -46.13
N ALA A 344 15.50 -2.98 -46.77
CA ALA A 344 15.15 -1.56 -46.63
C ALA A 344 13.74 -1.24 -47.13
N VAL A 345 13.34 -1.79 -48.29
CA VAL A 345 11.97 -1.64 -48.83
C VAL A 345 10.95 -2.30 -47.90
N ALA A 346 11.20 -3.51 -47.40
CA ALA A 346 10.30 -4.18 -46.48
C ALA A 346 10.08 -3.39 -45.17
N VAL A 347 11.12 -2.73 -44.65
CA VAL A 347 11.00 -1.85 -43.47
C VAL A 347 10.23 -0.56 -43.80
N ILE A 348 10.42 0.03 -44.97
CA ILE A 348 9.65 1.22 -45.41
C ILE A 348 8.17 0.87 -45.61
N ASP A 349 7.87 -0.23 -46.30
CA ASP A 349 6.50 -0.70 -46.53
C ASP A 349 5.81 -1.06 -45.19
N SER A 350 6.53 -1.67 -44.25
CA SER A 350 6.02 -1.90 -42.89
C SER A 350 5.73 -0.59 -42.16
N ALA A 351 6.59 0.43 -42.27
CA ALA A 351 6.37 1.71 -41.61
C ALA A 351 5.17 2.47 -42.20
N VAL A 352 5.01 2.45 -43.54
CA VAL A 352 3.85 3.02 -44.22
C VAL A 352 2.56 2.29 -43.82
N ALA A 353 2.56 0.95 -43.77
CA ALA A 353 1.40 0.18 -43.33
C ALA A 353 1.01 0.43 -41.86
N VAL A 354 2.00 0.73 -40.99
CA VAL A 354 1.74 1.20 -39.63
C VAL A 354 1.08 2.59 -39.63
N ILE A 355 1.60 3.54 -40.41
CA ILE A 355 1.02 4.89 -40.53
C ILE A 355 -0.42 4.80 -41.06
N ASP A 356 -0.67 4.07 -42.16
CA ASP A 356 -2.01 3.84 -42.73
C ASP A 356 -2.98 3.12 -41.78
N ALA A 357 -2.47 2.40 -40.77
CA ALA A 357 -3.29 1.79 -39.72
C ALA A 357 -3.64 2.79 -38.59
N VAL A 358 -2.75 3.74 -38.29
CA VAL A 358 -2.96 4.79 -37.28
C VAL A 358 -3.81 5.94 -37.83
N ASP A 359 -3.50 6.42 -39.04
CA ASP A 359 -4.21 7.52 -39.71
C ASP A 359 -5.65 7.13 -40.13
N ALA A 360 -5.99 5.84 -40.11
CA ALA A 360 -7.34 5.34 -40.35
C ALA A 360 -8.26 5.36 -39.10
N ILE A 361 -7.81 6.02 -38.02
CA ILE A 361 -8.57 6.24 -36.79
C ILE A 361 -9.00 7.71 -36.78
N ASP A 362 -10.22 7.98 -37.22
CA ASP A 362 -10.81 9.32 -37.19
C ASP A 362 -11.28 9.66 -35.77
N ASP A 363 -11.74 8.65 -35.01
CA ASP A 363 -12.18 8.77 -33.63
C ASP A 363 -11.43 7.79 -32.69
N PRO A 364 -10.54 8.28 -31.81
CA PRO A 364 -9.80 7.43 -30.89
C PRO A 364 -10.66 6.81 -29.76
N SER A 365 -11.93 7.22 -29.62
CA SER A 365 -12.94 6.54 -28.78
C SER A 365 -13.77 5.50 -29.57
N SER A 366 -13.54 5.33 -30.86
CA SER A 366 -14.22 4.30 -31.64
C SER A 366 -13.55 2.93 -31.43
N SER A 367 -14.09 2.14 -30.50
CA SER A 367 -13.65 0.76 -30.22
C SER A 367 -13.55 -0.12 -31.50
N ARG A 368 -14.37 0.19 -32.52
CA ARG A 368 -14.31 -0.45 -33.85
C ARG A 368 -13.12 -0.02 -34.70
N GLU A 369 -12.73 1.25 -34.66
CA GLU A 369 -11.55 1.76 -35.36
C GLU A 369 -10.27 1.27 -34.69
N LEU A 370 -10.21 1.27 -33.36
CA LEU A 370 -9.09 0.70 -32.61
C LEU A 370 -8.88 -0.80 -32.93
N GLU A 371 -9.96 -1.59 -32.99
CA GLU A 371 -9.89 -3.02 -33.38
C GLU A 371 -9.56 -3.21 -34.88
N SER A 372 -10.00 -2.29 -35.75
CA SER A 372 -9.62 -2.28 -37.18
C SER A 372 -8.12 -2.01 -37.35
N ALA A 373 -7.60 -0.98 -36.68
CA ALA A 373 -6.19 -0.63 -36.64
C ALA A 373 -5.35 -1.78 -36.06
N ARG A 374 -5.76 -2.37 -34.92
CA ARG A 374 -5.11 -3.55 -34.34
C ARG A 374 -4.98 -4.68 -35.35
N ARG A 375 -6.07 -5.04 -36.05
CA ARG A 375 -6.06 -6.12 -37.06
C ARG A 375 -5.13 -5.83 -38.25
N ARG A 376 -5.02 -4.57 -38.68
CA ARG A 376 -4.05 -4.16 -39.72
C ARG A 376 -2.62 -4.34 -39.22
N LEU A 377 -2.33 -3.88 -38.00
CA LEU A 377 -1.01 -4.00 -37.37
C LEU A 377 -0.61 -5.47 -37.12
N THR A 378 -1.53 -6.33 -36.69
CA THR A 378 -1.27 -7.79 -36.56
C THR A 378 -0.98 -8.46 -37.91
N GLY A 379 -1.46 -7.89 -39.03
CA GLY A 379 -1.12 -8.33 -40.38
C GLY A 379 0.18 -7.74 -40.94
N THR A 380 0.78 -6.75 -40.27
CA THR A 380 1.98 -6.03 -40.71
C THR A 380 3.21 -6.59 -40.00
N ASN A 381 4.13 -7.19 -40.75
CA ASN A 381 5.37 -7.70 -40.18
C ASN A 381 6.32 -6.55 -39.83
N GLY A 382 6.65 -6.38 -38.55
CA GLY A 382 7.67 -5.45 -38.10
C GLY A 382 7.65 -5.20 -36.59
N ASP A 383 8.80 -4.81 -36.03
CA ASP A 383 8.96 -4.54 -34.60
C ASP A 383 8.05 -3.39 -34.14
N LEU A 384 7.89 -2.35 -34.97
CA LEU A 384 7.01 -1.21 -34.68
C LEU A 384 5.54 -1.61 -34.63
N ALA A 385 5.07 -2.43 -35.58
CA ALA A 385 3.70 -2.94 -35.58
C ALA A 385 3.44 -3.81 -34.33
N THR A 386 4.40 -4.67 -34.00
CA THR A 386 4.37 -5.53 -32.81
C THR A 386 4.33 -4.71 -31.51
N ALA A 387 5.12 -3.64 -31.41
CA ALA A 387 5.17 -2.74 -30.25
C ALA A 387 3.88 -1.90 -30.08
N LEU A 388 3.15 -1.62 -31.16
CA LEU A 388 1.92 -0.83 -31.13
C LEU A 388 0.66 -1.64 -30.81
N VAL A 389 0.59 -2.95 -31.12
CA VAL A 389 -0.57 -3.79 -30.80
C VAL A 389 -1.01 -3.68 -29.32
N PRO A 390 -0.11 -3.78 -28.31
CA PRO A 390 -0.48 -3.60 -26.90
C PRO A 390 -0.95 -2.19 -26.53
N VAL A 391 -0.72 -1.17 -27.36
CA VAL A 391 -1.25 0.19 -27.15
C VAL A 391 -2.72 0.24 -27.59
N PHE A 392 -3.05 -0.36 -28.73
CA PHE A 392 -4.42 -0.46 -29.23
C PHE A 392 -5.32 -1.34 -28.34
N GLU A 393 -4.78 -2.41 -27.76
CA GLU A 393 -5.53 -3.26 -26.82
C GLU A 393 -5.91 -2.50 -25.55
N ARG A 394 -4.97 -1.77 -24.93
CA ARG A 394 -5.25 -0.90 -23.77
C ARG A 394 -6.16 0.27 -24.11
N GLY A 395 -6.12 0.79 -25.34
CA GLY A 395 -7.10 1.76 -25.83
C GLY A 395 -8.51 1.19 -25.86
N ARG A 396 -8.68 0.01 -26.47
CA ARG A 396 -9.96 -0.69 -26.61
C ARG A 396 -10.57 -1.08 -25.25
N GLU A 397 -9.74 -1.53 -24.31
CA GLU A 397 -10.15 -1.87 -22.94
C GLU A 397 -10.64 -0.64 -22.15
N ARG A 398 -9.95 0.49 -22.30
CA ARG A 398 -10.38 1.78 -21.71
C ARG A 398 -11.71 2.26 -22.29
N GLU A 399 -11.96 2.02 -23.57
CA GLU A 399 -13.23 2.36 -24.19
C GLU A 399 -14.38 1.44 -23.72
N GLU A 400 -14.13 0.13 -23.64
CA GLU A 400 -15.13 -0.85 -23.15
C GLU A 400 -15.52 -0.61 -21.69
N THR A 401 -14.56 -0.15 -20.88
CA THR A 401 -14.82 0.30 -19.49
C THR A 401 -15.54 1.65 -19.46
N LEU A 402 -15.19 2.62 -20.32
CA LEU A 402 -15.90 3.90 -20.45
C LEU A 402 -17.36 3.71 -20.86
N GLU A 403 -17.64 2.98 -21.94
CA GLU A 403 -19.02 2.62 -22.36
C GLU A 403 -19.80 1.98 -21.21
N THR A 404 -19.14 1.13 -20.40
CA THR A 404 -19.77 0.44 -19.28
C THR A 404 -20.07 1.37 -18.11
N VAL A 405 -19.20 2.35 -17.85
CA VAL A 405 -19.45 3.42 -16.87
C VAL A 405 -20.57 4.35 -17.34
N GLU A 406 -20.61 4.74 -18.61
CA GLU A 406 -21.67 5.56 -19.17
C GLU A 406 -23.03 4.85 -19.15
N ARG A 407 -23.06 3.57 -19.52
CA ARG A 407 -24.27 2.72 -19.46
C ARG A 407 -24.80 2.60 -18.03
N LYS A 408 -23.91 2.41 -17.04
CA LYS A 408 -24.27 2.43 -15.60
C LYS A 408 -24.77 3.81 -15.17
N ARG A 409 -24.14 4.89 -15.62
CA ARG A 409 -24.54 6.28 -15.31
C ARG A 409 -25.94 6.58 -15.83
N GLU A 410 -26.26 6.16 -17.06
CA GLU A 410 -27.59 6.37 -17.63
C GLU A 410 -28.67 5.50 -16.97
N GLN A 411 -28.33 4.25 -16.60
CA GLN A 411 -29.21 3.41 -15.77
C GLN A 411 -29.53 4.06 -14.42
N LEU A 412 -28.52 4.59 -13.73
CA LEU A 412 -28.70 5.35 -12.48
C LEU A 412 -29.51 6.64 -12.70
N ARG A 413 -29.30 7.34 -13.82
CA ARG A 413 -30.03 8.56 -14.19
C ARG A 413 -31.53 8.28 -14.39
N GLU A 414 -31.88 7.23 -15.14
CA GLU A 414 -33.27 6.83 -15.34
C GLU A 414 -33.90 6.22 -14.07
N ALA A 415 -33.13 5.50 -13.23
CA ALA A 415 -33.61 5.03 -11.92
C ALA A 415 -33.94 6.20 -10.98
N ALA A 416 -33.05 7.18 -10.85
CA ALA A 416 -33.29 8.40 -10.08
C ALA A 416 -34.50 9.19 -10.60
N LYS A 417 -34.70 9.22 -11.93
CA LYS A 417 -35.83 9.88 -12.58
C LYS A 417 -37.16 9.20 -12.28
N LYS A 418 -37.20 7.85 -12.25
CA LYS A 418 -38.36 7.07 -11.80
C LYS A 418 -38.67 7.35 -10.32
N LEU A 419 -37.67 7.28 -9.45
CA LEU A 419 -37.83 7.59 -8.02
C LEU A 419 -38.37 9.01 -7.78
N CYS A 420 -37.85 10.01 -8.49
CA CYS A 420 -38.39 11.38 -8.40
C CYS A 420 -39.83 11.48 -8.93
N GLN A 421 -40.17 10.72 -9.98
CA GLN A 421 -41.53 10.70 -10.55
C GLN A 421 -42.53 9.98 -9.65
N GLU A 422 -42.13 8.90 -8.97
CA GLU A 422 -42.95 8.19 -7.98
C GLU A 422 -43.16 9.03 -6.72
N ALA A 423 -42.12 9.73 -6.24
CA ALA A 423 -42.22 10.68 -5.14
C ALA A 423 -43.14 11.88 -5.44
N GLU A 424 -43.13 12.38 -6.68
CA GLU A 424 -44.09 13.40 -7.14
C GLU A 424 -45.53 12.86 -7.27
N GLN A 425 -45.71 11.57 -7.57
CA GLN A 425 -47.03 10.92 -7.67
C GLN A 425 -47.63 10.56 -6.30
N ALA A 426 -46.81 10.48 -5.25
CA ALA A 426 -47.25 10.24 -3.88
C ALA A 426 -47.88 11.48 -3.20
N ASP A 427 -48.17 12.55 -3.97
CA ASP A 427 -48.85 13.82 -3.57
C ASP A 427 -48.16 14.69 -2.49
N ASP A 428 -47.15 14.18 -1.77
CA ASP A 428 -46.49 14.92 -0.67
C ASP A 428 -45.30 15.82 -1.08
N LEU A 429 -44.76 15.72 -2.30
CA LEU A 429 -43.62 16.56 -2.72
C LEU A 429 -43.74 17.23 -4.10
N THR A 430 -43.66 18.56 -4.12
CA THR A 430 -43.45 19.35 -5.35
C THR A 430 -41.95 19.65 -5.55
N ILE A 431 -41.26 18.76 -6.24
CA ILE A 431 -39.87 18.99 -6.70
C ILE A 431 -39.89 20.14 -7.73
N ARG A 432 -38.99 21.11 -7.60
CA ARG A 432 -39.02 22.35 -8.39
C ARG A 432 -38.02 22.40 -9.53
N SER A 433 -36.95 21.63 -9.46
CA SER A 433 -35.95 21.58 -10.53
C SER A 433 -36.38 20.66 -11.67
N THR A 434 -35.98 21.01 -12.89
CA THR A 434 -36.07 20.14 -14.07
C THR A 434 -34.83 19.27 -14.25
N ASP A 435 -33.71 19.64 -13.62
CA ASP A 435 -32.46 18.88 -13.66
C ASP A 435 -32.49 17.71 -12.68
N ILE A 436 -32.09 16.52 -13.12
CA ILE A 436 -32.21 15.29 -12.32
C ILE A 436 -31.31 15.27 -11.08
N GLU A 437 -30.11 15.85 -11.16
CA GLU A 437 -29.17 15.89 -10.02
C GLU A 437 -29.76 16.77 -8.91
N SER A 438 -30.31 17.92 -9.31
CA SER A 438 -31.08 18.82 -8.45
C SER A 438 -32.36 18.19 -7.90
N ARG A 439 -33.14 17.46 -8.72
CA ARG A 439 -34.36 16.75 -8.27
C ARG A 439 -34.04 15.68 -7.23
N THR A 440 -33.01 14.88 -7.48
CA THR A 440 -32.54 13.83 -6.55
C THR A 440 -32.02 14.44 -5.25
N ALA A 441 -31.35 15.60 -5.31
CA ALA A 441 -30.93 16.34 -4.11
C ALA A 441 -32.08 17.00 -3.34
N GLU A 442 -33.17 17.41 -4.01
CA GLU A 442 -34.41 17.85 -3.35
C GLU A 442 -35.13 16.68 -2.68
N LEU A 443 -35.22 15.52 -3.36
CA LEU A 443 -35.77 14.27 -2.83
C LEU A 443 -35.00 13.79 -1.59
N ALA A 444 -33.67 13.74 -1.65
CA ALA A 444 -32.82 13.35 -0.51
C ALA A 444 -33.04 14.26 0.71
N ARG A 445 -33.11 15.58 0.52
CA ARG A 445 -33.40 16.53 1.62
C ARG A 445 -34.81 16.40 2.17
N ALA A 446 -35.78 15.91 1.39
CA ALA A 446 -37.13 15.66 1.88
C ALA A 446 -37.17 14.38 2.75
N LEU A 447 -36.45 13.34 2.32
CA LEU A 447 -36.26 12.11 3.10
C LEU A 447 -35.50 12.38 4.42
N GLU A 448 -34.38 13.14 4.38
CA GLU A 448 -33.63 13.55 5.58
C GLU A 448 -34.48 14.31 6.61
N ARG A 449 -35.55 15.00 6.16
CA ARG A 449 -36.47 15.76 7.01
C ARG A 449 -37.71 14.95 7.43
N ASN A 450 -37.82 13.68 7.00
CA ASN A 450 -39.04 12.86 7.11
C ASN A 450 -40.29 13.56 6.54
N GLU A 451 -40.11 14.40 5.51
CA GLU A 451 -41.22 15.06 4.80
C GLU A 451 -41.91 14.12 3.82
N ILE A 452 -41.25 13.02 3.44
CA ILE A 452 -41.83 11.92 2.66
C ILE A 452 -41.85 10.69 3.55
N VAL A 453 -43.04 10.17 3.78
CA VAL A 453 -43.22 8.78 4.17
C VAL A 453 -43.69 8.06 2.91
N PHE A 454 -42.91 7.11 2.40
CA PHE A 454 -43.40 6.18 1.40
C PHE A 454 -44.46 5.30 2.05
N ALA A 455 -45.69 5.79 2.09
CA ALA A 455 -46.83 5.05 2.61
C ALA A 455 -47.01 3.81 1.72
N ALA A 456 -46.70 2.65 2.29
CA ALA A 456 -46.91 1.33 1.71
C ALA A 456 -48.42 1.02 1.58
N SER A 457 -49.16 1.88 0.87
CA SER A 457 -50.62 1.83 0.70
C SER A 457 -51.02 0.67 -0.23
N GLY A 458 -50.93 -0.54 0.31
CA GLY A 458 -51.20 -1.81 -0.37
C GLY A 458 -49.95 -2.66 -0.68
N ALA A 459 -48.78 -2.36 -0.11
CA ALA A 459 -47.51 -2.89 -0.60
C ALA A 459 -46.89 -4.09 0.17
N ASP A 460 -47.45 -4.55 1.30
CA ASP A 460 -46.86 -5.67 2.07
C ASP A 460 -46.72 -6.96 1.25
N GLU A 461 -47.72 -7.28 0.40
CA GLU A 461 -47.68 -8.42 -0.53
C GLU A 461 -46.69 -8.19 -1.69
N SER A 462 -46.61 -6.94 -2.19
CA SER A 462 -45.74 -6.55 -3.31
C SER A 462 -44.26 -6.55 -2.95
N VAL A 463 -43.91 -6.00 -1.78
CA VAL A 463 -42.52 -5.90 -1.31
C VAL A 463 -41.98 -7.29 -0.98
N THR A 464 -42.76 -8.14 -0.31
CA THR A 464 -42.36 -9.52 -0.02
C THR A 464 -42.25 -10.38 -1.28
N GLU A 465 -43.12 -10.22 -2.29
CA GLU A 465 -42.97 -10.90 -3.58
C GLU A 465 -41.70 -10.43 -4.33
N THR A 466 -41.44 -9.12 -4.35
CA THR A 466 -40.24 -8.53 -4.98
C THR A 466 -38.95 -8.99 -4.29
N ILE A 467 -38.92 -9.04 -2.96
CA ILE A 467 -37.80 -9.57 -2.17
C ILE A 467 -37.58 -11.06 -2.50
N ALA A 468 -38.64 -11.86 -2.50
CA ALA A 468 -38.54 -13.29 -2.79
C ALA A 468 -38.14 -13.58 -4.25
N GLU A 469 -38.46 -12.71 -5.21
CA GLU A 469 -37.95 -12.78 -6.59
C GLU A 469 -36.49 -12.31 -6.70
N PHE A 470 -36.11 -11.28 -5.95
CA PHE A 470 -34.71 -10.83 -5.85
C PHE A 470 -33.81 -11.89 -5.21
N GLU A 471 -34.24 -12.55 -4.13
CA GLU A 471 -33.53 -13.69 -3.54
C GLU A 471 -33.37 -14.85 -4.52
N ARG A 472 -34.43 -15.19 -5.27
CA ARG A 472 -34.40 -16.25 -6.28
C ARG A 472 -33.45 -15.96 -7.44
N SER A 473 -33.37 -14.70 -7.87
CA SER A 473 -32.59 -14.26 -9.03
C SER A 473 -31.14 -13.89 -8.70
N ALA A 474 -30.91 -13.07 -7.66
CA ALA A 474 -29.59 -12.56 -7.28
C ALA A 474 -28.82 -13.46 -6.30
N ARG A 475 -29.51 -14.33 -5.53
CA ARG A 475 -28.91 -15.29 -4.58
C ARG A 475 -27.79 -14.70 -3.68
N PRO A 476 -28.11 -13.67 -2.87
CA PRO A 476 -27.13 -12.91 -2.10
C PRO A 476 -26.26 -13.80 -1.20
N GLN A 477 -24.93 -13.69 -1.39
CA GLN A 477 -23.94 -14.51 -0.69
C GLN A 477 -23.49 -13.89 0.65
N SER A 478 -23.39 -12.56 0.75
CA SER A 478 -22.90 -11.90 1.98
C SER A 478 -23.92 -12.00 3.12
N ALA A 479 -23.44 -11.84 4.36
CA ALA A 479 -24.31 -11.81 5.53
C ALA A 479 -25.17 -10.54 5.53
N GLN A 480 -24.57 -9.38 5.26
CA GLN A 480 -25.25 -8.08 5.21
C GLN A 480 -26.36 -8.04 4.17
N SER A 481 -26.16 -8.61 2.97
CA SER A 481 -27.21 -8.64 1.94
C SER A 481 -28.38 -9.54 2.33
N ARG A 482 -28.16 -10.57 3.16
CA ARG A 482 -29.23 -11.44 3.68
C ARG A 482 -29.97 -10.75 4.83
N GLU A 483 -29.24 -10.15 5.76
CA GLU A 483 -29.78 -9.35 6.87
C GLU A 483 -30.64 -8.17 6.36
N LEU A 484 -30.19 -7.48 5.30
CA LEU A 484 -30.96 -6.42 4.65
C LEU A 484 -32.30 -6.92 4.08
N LEU A 485 -32.32 -8.09 3.42
CA LEU A 485 -33.55 -8.63 2.84
C LEU A 485 -34.50 -9.20 3.91
N GLU A 486 -33.95 -9.79 4.97
CA GLU A 486 -34.71 -10.23 6.15
C GLU A 486 -35.40 -9.04 6.84
N VAL A 487 -34.67 -7.93 7.04
CA VAL A 487 -35.23 -6.72 7.67
C VAL A 487 -36.18 -5.95 6.76
N LEU A 488 -35.92 -5.90 5.44
CA LEU A 488 -36.87 -5.39 4.44
C LEU A 488 -38.17 -6.23 4.40
N GLY A 489 -38.07 -7.55 4.53
CA GLY A 489 -39.22 -8.46 4.58
C GLY A 489 -39.97 -8.43 5.92
N GLY A 490 -39.31 -8.03 7.00
CA GLY A 490 -39.87 -7.97 8.35
C GLY A 490 -40.69 -6.72 8.67
N GLY A 491 -40.60 -5.64 7.87
CA GLY A 491 -41.40 -4.42 8.05
C GLY A 491 -41.00 -3.52 9.24
N HIS A 492 -39.89 -3.79 9.92
CA HIS A 492 -39.46 -3.03 11.10
C HIS A 492 -38.62 -1.80 10.71
N SER A 493 -39.27 -0.64 10.55
CA SER A 493 -38.67 0.60 10.01
C SER A 493 -37.42 1.10 10.77
N ASN A 494 -37.34 0.84 12.07
CA ASN A 494 -36.21 1.28 12.90
C ASN A 494 -34.96 0.43 12.64
N GLU A 495 -35.13 -0.90 12.55
CA GLU A 495 -34.05 -1.85 12.25
C GLU A 495 -33.57 -1.67 10.81
N LEU A 496 -34.50 -1.39 9.88
CA LEU A 496 -34.17 -1.09 8.48
C LEU A 496 -33.20 0.09 8.34
N THR A 497 -33.31 1.12 9.19
CA THR A 497 -32.42 2.29 9.12
C THR A 497 -30.99 1.93 9.50
N ASP A 498 -30.80 1.07 10.51
CA ASP A 498 -29.47 0.67 10.97
C ASP A 498 -28.84 -0.38 10.04
N VAL A 499 -29.64 -1.29 9.47
CA VAL A 499 -29.16 -2.29 8.49
C VAL A 499 -28.88 -1.68 7.12
N LEU A 500 -29.64 -0.66 6.68
CA LEU A 500 -29.27 0.15 5.51
C LEU A 500 -27.96 0.90 5.75
N ARG A 501 -27.76 1.48 6.94
CA ARG A 501 -26.48 2.13 7.29
C ARG A 501 -25.32 1.13 7.25
N ALA A 502 -25.45 -0.03 7.90
CA ALA A 502 -24.42 -1.07 7.87
C ALA A 502 -24.14 -1.62 6.45
N THR A 503 -25.16 -1.67 5.59
CA THR A 503 -24.97 -2.05 4.17
C THR A 503 -24.24 -0.96 3.39
N ILE A 504 -24.57 0.32 3.62
CA ILE A 504 -23.86 1.46 2.99
C ILE A 504 -22.41 1.50 3.49
N ASP A 505 -22.17 1.40 4.80
CA ASP A 505 -20.82 1.35 5.37
C ASP A 505 -20.00 0.19 4.77
N SER A 506 -20.62 -0.98 4.55
CA SER A 506 -19.97 -2.13 3.89
C SER A 506 -19.77 -1.96 2.38
N LEU A 507 -20.60 -1.17 1.69
CA LEU A 507 -20.42 -0.84 0.27
C LEU A 507 -19.35 0.23 0.08
N ASP A 508 -19.29 1.21 0.97
CA ASP A 508 -18.23 2.23 1.01
C ASP A 508 -16.89 1.57 1.36
N GLU A 509 -16.83 0.65 2.32
CA GLU A 509 -15.63 -0.15 2.62
C GLU A 509 -15.20 -1.03 1.44
N PHE A 510 -16.16 -1.64 0.72
CA PHE A 510 -15.85 -2.38 -0.52
C PHE A 510 -15.36 -1.47 -1.65
N ALA A 511 -15.90 -0.25 -1.78
CA ALA A 511 -15.47 0.73 -2.77
C ALA A 511 -14.08 1.30 -2.45
N ASP A 512 -13.80 1.59 -1.18
CA ASP A 512 -12.46 1.97 -0.69
C ASP A 512 -11.45 0.83 -0.92
N LEU A 513 -11.85 -0.42 -0.70
CA LEU A 513 -11.01 -1.60 -0.97
C LEU A 513 -10.79 -1.82 -2.47
N GLN A 514 -11.80 -1.63 -3.33
CA GLN A 514 -11.62 -1.63 -4.79
C GLN A 514 -10.70 -0.49 -5.25
N ALA A 515 -10.83 0.71 -4.69
CA ALA A 515 -9.94 1.83 -5.01
C ALA A 515 -8.49 1.54 -4.58
N ALA A 516 -8.29 0.97 -3.40
CA ALA A 516 -6.97 0.55 -2.91
C ALA A 516 -6.35 -0.59 -3.73
N ILE A 517 -7.16 -1.50 -4.29
CA ILE A 517 -6.71 -2.53 -5.23
C ILE A 517 -6.36 -1.90 -6.59
N ALA A 518 -7.19 -1.00 -7.11
CA ALA A 518 -6.97 -0.33 -8.40
C ALA A 518 -5.73 0.58 -8.42
N ASP A 519 -5.31 1.11 -7.25
CA ASP A 519 -4.06 1.85 -7.07
C ASP A 519 -2.80 0.93 -7.07
N ILE A 520 -2.95 -0.39 -6.93
CA ILE A 520 -1.82 -1.35 -6.95
C ILE A 520 -1.55 -1.78 -8.40
N GLY A 521 -0.64 -1.07 -9.05
CA GLY A 521 -0.21 -1.36 -10.41
C GLY A 521 0.75 -2.55 -10.50
N GLU A 522 0.69 -3.26 -11.63
CA GLU A 522 1.62 -4.33 -12.03
C GLU A 522 3.09 -3.91 -11.89
N ARG A 523 3.40 -2.64 -12.16
CA ARG A 523 4.73 -2.03 -12.01
C ARG A 523 5.19 -1.92 -10.56
N ASP A 524 4.29 -1.62 -9.64
CA ASP A 524 4.60 -1.48 -8.21
C ASP A 524 4.86 -2.85 -7.58
N VAL A 525 4.12 -3.87 -8.04
CA VAL A 525 4.37 -5.27 -7.69
C VAL A 525 5.72 -5.74 -8.24
N ARG A 526 6.00 -5.59 -9.54
CA ARG A 526 7.32 -5.94 -10.13
C ARG A 526 8.46 -5.25 -9.40
N ARG A 527 8.42 -3.93 -9.27
CA ARG A 527 9.47 -3.14 -8.57
C ARG A 527 9.77 -3.68 -7.16
N ARG A 528 8.75 -4.17 -6.45
CA ARG A 528 8.92 -4.75 -5.12
C ARG A 528 9.50 -6.17 -5.17
N LEU A 529 9.08 -7.00 -6.13
CA LEU A 529 9.68 -8.32 -6.36
C LEU A 529 11.16 -8.19 -6.76
N ASP A 530 11.50 -7.26 -7.65
CA ASP A 530 12.89 -6.94 -8.04
C ASP A 530 13.74 -6.55 -6.81
N SER A 531 13.18 -5.69 -5.95
CA SER A 531 13.84 -5.26 -4.71
C SER A 531 14.04 -6.42 -3.74
N LEU A 532 13.07 -7.34 -3.65
CA LEU A 532 13.15 -8.53 -2.81
C LEU A 532 14.16 -9.54 -3.32
N ASP A 533 14.13 -9.90 -4.61
CA ASP A 533 15.13 -10.81 -5.20
C ASP A 533 16.53 -10.20 -5.08
N GLY A 534 16.69 -8.90 -5.31
CA GLY A 534 17.94 -8.18 -5.11
C GLY A 534 18.45 -8.14 -3.65
N GLU A 535 17.58 -8.22 -2.64
CA GLU A 535 17.96 -8.36 -1.23
C GLU A 535 18.27 -9.82 -0.87
N LEU A 536 17.39 -10.73 -1.27
CA LEU A 536 17.50 -12.18 -1.05
C LEU A 536 18.75 -12.79 -1.67
N GLN A 537 19.18 -12.32 -2.85
CA GLN A 537 20.42 -12.77 -3.51
C GLN A 537 21.70 -12.34 -2.77
N ARG A 538 21.66 -11.33 -1.90
CA ARG A 538 22.82 -10.89 -1.11
C ARG A 538 22.99 -11.70 0.17
N GLU A 539 21.96 -12.41 0.61
CA GLU A 539 21.95 -13.11 1.89
C GLU A 539 22.19 -14.61 1.76
N GLU A 540 23.20 -15.10 2.48
CA GLU A 540 23.56 -16.52 2.50
C GLU A 540 22.66 -17.31 3.46
N GLY A 541 21.93 -18.30 2.93
CA GLY A 541 21.19 -19.27 3.73
C GLY A 541 20.30 -20.19 2.89
N ALA A 542 19.77 -21.26 3.49
CA ALA A 542 18.77 -22.11 2.84
C ALA A 542 17.40 -21.43 2.75
N VAL A 543 17.00 -20.71 3.81
CA VAL A 543 15.73 -19.96 3.88
C VAL A 543 15.71 -18.83 2.85
N TYR A 544 16.78 -18.02 2.76
CA TYR A 544 16.89 -16.95 1.77
C TYR A 544 16.82 -17.47 0.33
N ARG A 545 17.42 -18.63 0.03
CA ARG A 545 17.29 -19.27 -1.30
C ARG A 545 15.86 -19.71 -1.62
N HIS A 546 15.16 -20.35 -0.67
CA HIS A 546 13.76 -20.74 -0.88
C HIS A 546 12.83 -19.53 -1.05
N LEU A 547 13.09 -18.43 -0.34
CA LEU A 547 12.36 -17.17 -0.54
C LEU A 547 12.68 -16.54 -1.90
N ALA A 548 13.93 -16.58 -2.38
CA ALA A 548 14.29 -16.09 -3.70
C ALA A 548 13.59 -16.88 -4.81
N ASP A 549 13.56 -18.21 -4.69
CA ASP A 549 12.84 -19.07 -5.65
C ASP A 549 11.34 -18.79 -5.65
N ARG A 550 10.74 -18.52 -4.48
CA ARG A 550 9.32 -18.11 -4.38
C ARG A 550 9.07 -16.72 -4.97
N VAL A 551 9.95 -15.74 -4.74
CA VAL A 551 9.83 -14.39 -5.35
C VAL A 551 9.89 -14.47 -6.88
N ARG A 552 10.75 -15.31 -7.46
CA ARG A 552 10.79 -15.57 -8.90
C ARG A 552 9.56 -16.30 -9.42
N GLU A 553 8.94 -17.17 -8.62
CA GLU A 553 7.65 -17.79 -8.97
C GLU A 553 6.54 -16.73 -9.06
N LEU A 554 6.51 -15.77 -8.11
CA LEU A 554 5.58 -14.65 -8.11
C LEU A 554 5.83 -13.70 -9.30
N GLU A 555 7.08 -13.40 -9.62
CA GLU A 555 7.48 -12.62 -10.80
C GLU A 555 6.99 -13.31 -12.09
N ALA A 556 7.26 -14.61 -12.24
CA ALA A 556 6.78 -15.43 -13.35
C ALA A 556 5.26 -15.68 -13.32
N MET A 557 4.53 -15.30 -12.26
CA MET A 557 3.07 -15.18 -12.28
C MET A 557 2.66 -13.82 -12.86
N VAL A 558 3.24 -12.71 -12.37
CA VAL A 558 2.97 -11.35 -12.87
C VAL A 558 3.27 -11.20 -14.37
N ASP A 559 4.29 -11.88 -14.89
CA ASP A 559 4.64 -11.86 -16.32
C ASP A 559 3.69 -12.69 -17.23
N ARG A 560 2.71 -13.40 -16.67
CA ARG A 560 1.62 -13.99 -17.45
C ARG A 560 0.51 -12.96 -17.64
N ASN A 561 0.19 -12.64 -18.89
CA ASN A 561 -0.85 -11.69 -19.32
C ASN A 561 -2.30 -12.03 -18.90
N GLU A 562 -2.51 -12.87 -17.89
CA GLU A 562 -3.80 -13.37 -17.40
C GLU A 562 -3.96 -13.20 -15.87
N ILE A 563 -3.14 -12.36 -15.23
CA ILE A 563 -3.30 -11.96 -13.82
C ILE A 563 -4.55 -11.07 -13.67
N ASP A 564 -5.44 -11.45 -12.75
CA ASP A 564 -6.53 -10.59 -12.30
C ASP A 564 -6.11 -9.68 -11.13
N ASP A 565 -6.86 -8.60 -10.89
CA ASP A 565 -6.56 -7.61 -9.83
C ASP A 565 -6.46 -8.24 -8.41
N VAL A 566 -7.17 -9.34 -8.16
CA VAL A 566 -7.18 -10.03 -6.86
C VAL A 566 -5.90 -10.85 -6.69
N GLN A 567 -5.44 -11.52 -7.75
CA GLN A 567 -4.14 -12.18 -7.79
C GLN A 567 -3.01 -11.15 -7.64
N LEU A 568 -3.09 -10.02 -8.34
CA LEU A 568 -2.09 -8.95 -8.24
C LEU A 568 -2.01 -8.38 -6.81
N TYR A 569 -3.17 -8.15 -6.18
CA TYR A 569 -3.25 -7.76 -4.78
C TYR A 569 -2.68 -8.83 -3.83
N ALA A 570 -2.95 -10.11 -4.07
CA ALA A 570 -2.39 -11.20 -3.26
C ALA A 570 -0.86 -11.24 -3.34
N ILE A 571 -0.28 -11.10 -4.54
CA ILE A 571 1.17 -11.02 -4.75
C ILE A 571 1.75 -9.76 -4.07
N TYR A 572 1.04 -8.63 -4.13
CA TYR A 572 1.44 -7.41 -3.41
C TYR A 572 1.44 -7.63 -1.88
N GLN A 573 0.48 -8.34 -1.31
CA GLN A 573 0.46 -8.63 0.13
C GLN A 573 1.55 -9.64 0.53
N GLU A 574 1.76 -10.70 -0.25
CA GLU A 574 2.82 -11.69 -0.01
C GLU A 574 4.21 -11.03 -0.05
N SER A 575 4.49 -10.23 -1.07
CA SER A 575 5.73 -9.45 -1.17
C SER A 575 5.85 -8.38 -0.07
N THR A 576 4.76 -7.69 0.32
CA THR A 576 4.76 -6.77 1.47
C THR A 576 5.14 -7.47 2.77
N PHE A 577 4.64 -8.69 2.98
CA PHE A 577 4.95 -9.49 4.17
C PHE A 577 6.42 -9.92 4.19
N TYR A 578 6.97 -10.35 3.05
CA TYR A 578 8.39 -10.70 2.95
C TYR A 578 9.30 -9.51 3.27
N ASP A 579 9.05 -8.36 2.63
CA ASP A 579 9.77 -7.10 2.80
C ASP A 579 9.68 -6.55 4.24
N ARG A 580 8.47 -6.36 4.76
CA ARG A 580 8.27 -5.64 6.03
C ARG A 580 8.29 -6.50 7.28
N THR A 581 8.06 -7.81 7.15
CA THR A 581 7.87 -8.69 8.32
C THR A 581 8.87 -9.83 8.34
N LEU A 582 9.03 -10.59 7.26
CA LEU A 582 9.83 -11.80 7.28
C LEU A 582 11.35 -11.51 7.25
N LEU A 583 11.84 -10.73 6.27
CA LEU A 583 13.26 -10.39 6.16
C LEU A 583 13.78 -9.61 7.38
N PRO A 584 13.07 -8.62 7.94
CA PRO A 584 13.49 -7.94 9.17
C PRO A 584 13.45 -8.82 10.43
N ARG A 585 12.70 -9.94 10.41
CA ARG A 585 12.75 -10.94 11.48
C ARG A 585 13.91 -11.91 11.29
N LEU A 586 14.10 -12.45 10.08
CA LEU A 586 15.21 -13.36 9.75
C LEU A 586 16.58 -12.71 9.97
N SER A 587 16.76 -11.45 9.57
CA SER A 587 18.01 -10.71 9.78
C SER A 587 18.31 -10.45 11.27
N ARG A 588 17.28 -10.27 12.11
CA ARG A 588 17.43 -10.15 13.59
C ARG A 588 17.60 -11.51 14.28
N ALA A 589 17.02 -12.56 13.73
CA ALA A 589 17.11 -13.92 14.25
C ALA A 589 18.43 -14.61 13.89
N ARG A 590 19.23 -14.05 12.97
CA ARG A 590 20.56 -14.52 12.61
C ARG A 590 21.44 -14.61 13.88
N PRO A 591 21.83 -15.81 14.33
CA PRO A 591 22.51 -15.95 15.62
C PRO A 591 23.86 -15.24 15.61
N SER A 592 24.15 -14.47 16.65
CA SER A 592 25.47 -13.87 16.86
C SER A 592 26.47 -14.90 17.40
N ASP A 593 26.81 -15.90 16.55
CA ASP A 593 27.83 -16.94 16.76
C ASP A 593 27.68 -17.79 18.05
N GLY A 594 26.53 -17.68 18.72
CA GLY A 594 26.17 -18.50 19.88
C GLY A 594 25.40 -19.73 19.42
N SER A 595 25.92 -20.92 19.72
CA SER A 595 25.19 -22.18 19.50
C SER A 595 23.82 -22.12 20.17
N VAL A 596 22.76 -22.33 19.39
CA VAL A 596 21.40 -22.33 19.94
C VAL A 596 21.27 -23.45 20.96
N ASP A 597 20.80 -23.11 22.15
CA ASP A 597 20.64 -24.01 23.31
C ASP A 597 19.42 -24.93 23.10
N PHE A 598 19.60 -25.91 22.21
CA PHE A 598 18.56 -26.84 21.76
C PHE A 598 18.00 -27.71 22.91
N ASP A 599 18.87 -28.14 23.84
CA ASP A 599 18.49 -28.87 25.05
C ASP A 599 17.51 -28.05 25.90
N ARG A 600 17.79 -26.75 26.09
CA ARG A 600 16.93 -25.84 26.84
C ARG A 600 15.58 -25.61 26.15
N LEU A 601 15.55 -25.41 24.83
CA LEU A 601 14.30 -25.25 24.07
C LEU A 601 13.45 -26.52 24.12
N THR A 602 14.07 -27.70 23.93
CA THR A 602 13.38 -28.99 24.02
C THR A 602 12.78 -29.20 25.43
N THR A 603 13.56 -28.91 26.47
CA THR A 603 13.10 -28.98 27.87
C THR A 603 11.97 -27.99 28.19
N ALA A 604 11.95 -26.83 27.52
CA ALA A 604 10.88 -25.84 27.69
C ALA A 604 9.57 -26.31 27.06
N VAL A 605 9.62 -26.82 25.81
CA VAL A 605 8.46 -27.37 25.10
C VAL A 605 7.89 -28.59 25.84
N ASP A 606 8.75 -29.54 26.23
CA ASP A 606 8.33 -30.75 26.97
C ASP A 606 7.63 -30.39 28.30
N ARG A 607 8.22 -29.48 29.09
CA ARG A 607 7.62 -29.01 30.36
C ARG A 607 6.28 -28.30 30.13
N ARG A 608 6.12 -27.51 29.07
CA ARG A 608 4.87 -26.80 28.78
C ARG A 608 3.76 -27.76 28.35
N ILE A 609 4.06 -28.77 27.54
CA ILE A 609 3.09 -29.82 27.20
C ILE A 609 2.59 -30.50 28.49
N GLU A 610 3.51 -30.95 29.35
CA GLU A 610 3.19 -31.55 30.66
C GLU A 610 2.35 -30.60 31.54
N THR A 611 2.73 -29.32 31.62
CA THR A 611 2.00 -28.29 32.38
C THR A 611 0.58 -28.09 31.87
N ILE A 612 0.35 -28.07 30.55
CA ILE A 612 -0.99 -27.87 29.99
C ILE A 612 -1.87 -29.12 30.20
N GLU A 613 -1.30 -30.31 30.06
CA GLU A 613 -2.02 -31.55 30.35
C GLU A 613 -2.44 -31.60 31.82
N ASP A 614 -1.51 -31.36 32.74
CA ASP A 614 -1.80 -31.40 34.18
C ASP A 614 -2.71 -30.26 34.64
N GLU A 615 -2.34 -28.99 34.43
CA GLU A 615 -3.06 -27.85 35.02
C GLU A 615 -4.40 -27.53 34.35
N TYR A 616 -4.56 -27.82 33.05
CA TYR A 616 -5.80 -27.50 32.31
C TYR A 616 -6.64 -28.73 31.96
N ILE A 617 -6.04 -29.83 31.51
CA ILE A 617 -6.80 -31.00 31.03
C ILE A 617 -7.22 -31.92 32.18
N THR A 618 -6.35 -32.23 33.15
CA THR A 618 -6.75 -33.10 34.27
C THR A 618 -7.71 -32.38 35.23
N VAL A 619 -7.47 -31.09 35.50
CA VAL A 619 -8.26 -30.29 36.45
C VAL A 619 -9.69 -30.00 35.94
N ARG A 620 -9.89 -29.85 34.62
CA ARG A 620 -11.19 -29.48 34.02
C ARG A 620 -11.84 -30.62 33.21
N ALA A 621 -11.78 -31.85 33.71
CA ALA A 621 -12.26 -33.06 33.01
C ALA A 621 -13.74 -33.05 32.55
N ASP A 622 -14.54 -32.04 32.93
CA ASP A 622 -15.91 -31.78 32.44
C ASP A 622 -15.96 -31.01 31.10
N HIS A 623 -14.82 -30.49 30.62
CA HIS A 623 -14.70 -29.72 29.38
C HIS A 623 -14.35 -30.60 28.16
N ASN A 624 -14.67 -30.10 26.96
CA ASN A 624 -14.30 -30.79 25.72
C ASN A 624 -12.88 -30.41 25.26
N HIS A 625 -11.90 -31.25 25.56
CA HIS A 625 -10.49 -31.01 25.21
C HIS A 625 -10.07 -31.51 23.82
N THR A 626 -10.99 -31.94 22.93
CA THR A 626 -10.61 -32.56 21.65
C THR A 626 -9.73 -31.67 20.76
N ILE A 627 -10.01 -30.37 20.66
CA ILE A 627 -9.22 -29.44 19.84
C ILE A 627 -7.87 -29.11 20.52
N PRO A 628 -7.80 -28.71 21.81
CA PRO A 628 -6.52 -28.56 22.50
C PRO A 628 -5.62 -29.81 22.46
N LYS A 629 -6.18 -31.02 22.63
CA LYS A 629 -5.42 -32.28 22.53
C LYS A 629 -4.85 -32.53 21.13
N HIS A 630 -5.55 -32.10 20.08
CA HIS A 630 -5.00 -32.18 18.72
C HIS A 630 -3.80 -31.25 18.55
N PHE A 631 -3.86 -30.02 19.05
CA PHE A 631 -2.72 -29.09 18.98
C PHE A 631 -1.56 -29.47 19.92
N LEU A 632 -1.83 -30.10 21.07
CA LEU A 632 -0.77 -30.71 21.90
C LEU A 632 -0.09 -31.89 21.21
N SER A 633 -0.85 -32.75 20.51
CA SER A 633 -0.28 -33.80 19.65
C SER A 633 0.63 -33.20 18.58
N LEU A 634 0.17 -32.13 17.92
CA LEU A 634 0.96 -31.41 16.91
C LEU A 634 2.24 -30.81 17.51
N ALA A 635 2.19 -30.19 18.70
CA ALA A 635 3.38 -29.68 19.38
C ALA A 635 4.37 -30.80 19.73
N ALA A 636 3.89 -31.97 20.17
CA ALA A 636 4.73 -33.15 20.43
C ALA A 636 5.32 -33.75 19.13
N GLU A 637 4.56 -33.75 18.03
CA GLU A 637 5.02 -34.18 16.70
C GLU A 637 6.12 -33.24 16.18
N LEU A 638 5.91 -31.92 16.25
CA LEU A 638 6.91 -30.91 15.86
C LEU A 638 8.17 -31.00 16.74
N ARG A 639 8.04 -31.21 18.05
CA ARG A 639 9.18 -31.47 18.95
C ARG A 639 9.99 -32.71 18.53
N ASN A 640 9.32 -33.78 18.09
CA ASN A 640 10.00 -34.97 17.59
C ASN A 640 10.63 -34.77 16.20
N GLU A 641 10.01 -33.95 15.34
CA GLU A 641 10.60 -33.52 14.07
C GLU A 641 11.86 -32.68 14.30
N ALA A 642 11.84 -31.74 15.24
CA ALA A 642 13.01 -30.95 15.64
C ALA A 642 14.18 -31.85 16.09
N ALA A 643 13.92 -32.85 16.95
CA ALA A 643 14.94 -33.83 17.35
C ALA A 643 15.51 -34.64 16.17
N ALA A 644 14.72 -34.92 15.14
CA ALA A 644 15.19 -35.58 13.91
C ALA A 644 16.01 -34.65 12.99
N LEU A 645 15.82 -33.33 13.12
CA LEU A 645 16.52 -32.28 12.38
C LEU A 645 17.81 -31.81 13.06
N GLU A 646 17.91 -31.85 14.39
CA GLU A 646 19.01 -31.33 15.20
C GLU A 646 20.40 -31.59 14.59
N GLY A 647 20.76 -32.86 14.38
CA GLY A 647 22.08 -33.27 13.87
C GLY A 647 22.33 -32.99 12.38
N ARG A 648 21.38 -32.40 11.65
CA ARG A 648 21.47 -32.09 10.20
C ARG A 648 21.25 -30.61 9.89
N GLN A 649 20.30 -29.96 10.58
CA GLN A 649 19.84 -28.60 10.35
C GLN A 649 19.45 -27.98 11.72
N PRO A 650 20.42 -27.70 12.60
CA PRO A 650 20.16 -27.29 13.99
C PRO A 650 19.38 -25.97 14.10
N GLU A 651 19.57 -25.04 13.17
CA GLU A 651 18.79 -23.79 13.09
C GLU A 651 17.31 -24.06 12.77
N GLN A 652 17.03 -25.00 11.87
CA GLN A 652 15.66 -25.40 11.53
C GLN A 652 15.01 -26.15 12.69
N ALA A 653 15.77 -27.02 13.36
CA ALA A 653 15.33 -27.72 14.57
C ALA A 653 14.93 -26.73 15.68
N ALA A 654 15.74 -25.70 15.93
CA ALA A 654 15.41 -24.63 16.87
C ALA A 654 14.18 -23.80 16.43
N GLY A 655 14.04 -23.51 15.14
CA GLY A 655 12.87 -22.83 14.58
C GLY A 655 11.57 -23.62 14.78
N VAL A 656 11.62 -24.95 14.60
CA VAL A 656 10.46 -25.84 14.84
C VAL A 656 10.11 -25.88 16.33
N LEU A 657 11.08 -25.89 17.24
CA LEU A 657 10.81 -25.78 18.69
C LEU A 657 10.21 -24.42 19.07
N SER A 658 10.70 -23.31 18.49
CA SER A 658 10.13 -21.98 18.75
C SER A 658 8.69 -21.86 18.22
N ALA A 659 8.38 -22.45 17.07
CA ALA A 659 7.00 -22.51 16.55
C ALA A 659 6.10 -23.41 17.42
N SER A 660 6.66 -24.48 18.00
CA SER A 660 5.96 -25.32 18.97
C SER A 660 5.65 -24.57 20.26
N GLU A 661 6.59 -23.73 20.74
CA GLU A 661 6.38 -22.86 21.90
C GLU A 661 5.28 -21.81 21.66
N GLU A 662 5.26 -21.16 20.49
CA GLU A 662 4.20 -20.20 20.12
C GLU A 662 2.83 -20.89 19.96
N LEU A 663 2.79 -22.13 19.44
CA LEU A 663 1.56 -22.94 19.42
C LEU A 663 1.03 -23.21 20.84
N LEU A 664 1.93 -23.50 21.79
CA LEU A 664 1.57 -23.72 23.20
C LEU A 664 1.05 -22.43 23.86
N ASP A 665 1.60 -21.25 23.53
CA ASP A 665 1.05 -19.95 23.97
C ASP A 665 -0.42 -19.78 23.56
N TYR A 666 -0.77 -20.16 22.32
CA TYR A 666 -2.16 -20.07 21.85
C TYR A 666 -3.08 -21.09 22.55
N ILE A 667 -2.60 -22.29 22.87
CA ILE A 667 -3.37 -23.29 23.61
C ILE A 667 -3.63 -22.82 25.05
N GLU A 668 -2.63 -22.27 25.74
CA GLU A 668 -2.78 -21.69 27.08
C GLU A 668 -3.78 -20.53 27.07
N GLN A 669 -3.65 -19.58 26.12
CA GLN A 669 -4.59 -18.45 25.98
C GLN A 669 -6.04 -18.90 25.75
N LEU A 670 -6.29 -19.99 25.03
CA LEU A 670 -7.63 -20.56 24.84
C LEU A 670 -8.26 -21.06 26.16
N TYR A 671 -7.45 -21.57 27.09
CA TYR A 671 -7.89 -21.97 28.43
C TYR A 671 -8.04 -20.77 29.38
N GLU A 672 -7.07 -19.84 29.38
CA GLU A 672 -7.06 -18.68 30.27
C GLU A 672 -8.22 -17.71 29.98
N ARG A 673 -8.45 -17.38 28.71
CA ARG A 673 -9.48 -16.41 28.30
C ARG A 673 -10.91 -16.95 28.41
N ASN A 674 -11.08 -18.23 28.77
CA ASN A 674 -12.36 -18.98 28.79
C ASN A 674 -13.14 -18.96 27.45
N GLU A 675 -12.54 -18.45 26.36
CA GLU A 675 -13.19 -18.23 25.06
C GLU A 675 -13.75 -19.53 24.48
N TYR A 676 -13.11 -20.66 24.75
CA TYR A 676 -13.58 -21.99 24.34
C TYR A 676 -14.95 -22.35 24.93
N SER A 677 -15.21 -21.99 26.20
CA SER A 677 -16.50 -22.24 26.87
C SER A 677 -17.62 -21.32 26.36
N VAL A 678 -17.27 -20.10 25.93
CA VAL A 678 -18.20 -19.11 25.39
C VAL A 678 -18.51 -19.41 23.91
N MET A 679 -17.50 -19.76 23.13
CA MET A 679 -17.63 -20.16 21.72
C MET A 679 -18.49 -21.43 21.59
N LEU A 680 -18.25 -22.47 22.40
CA LEU A 680 -19.08 -23.67 22.39
C LEU A 680 -20.49 -23.47 22.95
N ARG A 681 -20.75 -22.46 23.80
CA ARG A 681 -22.12 -22.07 24.16
C ARG A 681 -22.83 -21.35 23.02
N ARG A 682 -22.15 -20.43 22.33
CA ARG A 682 -22.68 -19.70 21.15
C ARG A 682 -22.85 -20.56 19.89
N LEU A 683 -22.25 -21.76 19.86
CA LEU A 683 -22.46 -22.76 18.80
C LEU A 683 -23.52 -23.82 19.16
N ARG A 684 -24.11 -23.76 20.37
CA ARG A 684 -25.11 -24.74 20.86
C ARG A 684 -26.48 -24.13 21.20
N GLY A 685 -26.55 -22.83 21.39
CA GLY A 685 -27.79 -22.05 21.44
C GLY A 685 -27.87 -21.15 20.22
#